data_AF-A0A9P6RL28-F1
#
_entry.id   AF-A0A9P6RL28-F1
#
_cell.length_a   1.000
_cell.length_b   1.000
_cell.length_c   1.000
_cell.angle_alpha   90.00
_cell.angle_beta   90.00
_cell.angle_gamma   90.00
#
_symmetry.space_group_name_H-M   'P 1'
#
loop_
_entity.id
_entity.type
_entity.pdbx_description
1 polymer ?
#
loop_
_entity_poly.entity_id
_entity_poly.type
_entity_poly.pdbx_seq_one_letter_code
_entity_poly.pdbx_strand_id
1 'polypeptide(L)'
;MDPAASPSGISSSSSASSSSATRATSRQHIYGAEKHSDESGETGNIKNRKIKSSSNGYVASYWSRYWKHYIAGGTVLVALIVLIVLLILKPWNKYPMAPLHNDAVKALPDEQPIWPIPNSFSYGVDSVLIDPDFHITVQSTATGAPLAAGSYPILEKAIARCMDRLQLKRNTTISLWAPDLESNSHTVPSGPTLSELVILVENAQATLEYGMIESYSLDVTTKQKIVGANTFKEYDQGLDKRGPGVGEDQVEQERVQQDGSVVGHAVLKATTQWGVIHGLETFSQLVRATPESAESTGAIAAPSLTQKTDNPLDIPNTPWSIQDEPRYSHRGILLDTSRNYFPVKDIIRTLEAMSVVKMNVFHWHVLDQQSYPLVSKTFPELSAKGAERPDLVYTHEDVAAIIQYGEERGIRVLPEFDAPGHTASWGRAFPNITVCVDKQPHAQYAAEPPAGQLDPLEPFTYTVLDGLVKEWAAQFPDSQVHMGGDEVSLNCWRSSERLKDYIRHPSHRKDYEKALPPTVTPLSSSQASSPSKSDLLMRRTGSGSQSGEDRLLEVYLDRAVAMFLEQDKRPIVWEELALEHNVKLPDSAIVQVWKSASNAKRVIKQGRPVILSSAEFWYLDCGHGSWLIGSQGQSWCGYSSWQRVYSYRLTDQLNAEQQKMVYGGEVCMWSEQTSSSNLDSSLWPRAAAAAEVLWSGTQDDQGQNRPLLHAAKRLAVVRDRLVQMGIAAAPLFPSWCGKHPEACLA
;
A
#
# COMPACT_ATOMS: atom_id res chain seq x y z
N MET A 1 -59.05 33.23 33.16
CA MET A 1 -60.40 33.76 32.92
C MET A 1 -60.31 34.63 31.68
N ASP A 2 -61.03 34.23 30.63
CA ASP A 2 -61.40 35.07 29.48
C ASP A 2 -62.50 36.09 29.90
N PRO A 3 -63.01 37.01 29.04
CA PRO A 3 -62.80 37.23 27.59
C PRO A 3 -62.22 38.65 27.28
N ALA A 4 -62.20 39.26 26.08
CA ALA A 4 -63.11 39.36 24.92
C ALA A 4 -62.41 40.13 23.76
N ALA A 5 -62.86 40.27 22.50
CA ALA A 5 -63.93 39.68 21.66
C ALA A 5 -63.63 39.93 20.13
N SER A 6 -64.51 39.47 19.23
CA SER A 6 -64.37 39.37 17.76
C SER A 6 -65.32 40.37 17.02
N PRO A 7 -65.88 40.20 15.78
CA PRO A 7 -65.69 39.19 14.70
C PRO A 7 -65.76 39.64 13.20
N SER A 8 -65.29 38.74 12.30
CA SER A 8 -65.77 38.48 10.90
C SER A 8 -64.96 37.30 10.32
N GLY A 9 -65.34 36.49 9.31
CA GLY A 9 -66.56 36.30 8.48
C GLY A 9 -66.13 35.62 7.15
N ILE A 10 -66.40 34.35 6.78
CA ILE A 10 -67.60 33.47 6.69
C ILE A 10 -68.28 33.56 5.30
N SER A 11 -68.58 32.48 4.56
CA SER A 11 -68.48 31.00 4.76
C SER A 11 -67.77 30.34 3.54
N SER A 12 -67.63 29.03 3.29
CA SER A 12 -68.11 27.70 3.80
C SER A 12 -67.14 26.60 3.29
N SER A 13 -67.49 25.33 3.06
CA SER A 13 -67.57 24.14 3.96
C SER A 13 -67.19 22.88 3.10
N SER A 14 -67.19 21.58 3.44
CA SER A 14 -67.32 20.64 4.58
C SER A 14 -67.05 19.21 3.98
N SER A 15 -66.90 18.03 4.61
CA SER A 15 -66.55 17.45 5.94
C SER A 15 -66.58 15.89 5.78
N ALA A 16 -65.97 14.98 6.55
CA ALA A 16 -64.86 14.92 7.53
C ALA A 16 -64.62 13.43 7.93
N SER A 17 -63.65 13.13 8.83
CA SER A 17 -63.47 11.85 9.60
C SER A 17 -63.15 10.52 8.85
N SER A 18 -62.51 9.48 9.42
CA SER A 18 -61.57 9.34 10.58
C SER A 18 -60.88 7.94 10.66
N SER A 19 -59.84 7.84 11.52
CA SER A 19 -59.48 6.68 12.39
C SER A 19 -59.11 5.26 11.86
N SER A 20 -57.83 4.91 12.05
CA SER A 20 -57.28 3.71 12.77
C SER A 20 -57.37 2.23 12.28
N ALA A 21 -56.16 1.64 12.13
CA ALA A 21 -55.65 0.41 12.78
C ALA A 21 -55.84 -1.05 12.23
N THR A 22 -54.93 -1.92 12.72
CA THR A 22 -54.97 -3.41 12.83
C THR A 22 -54.78 -4.34 11.60
N ARG A 23 -53.49 -4.64 11.32
CA ARG A 23 -52.80 -5.96 11.23
C ARG A 23 -53.62 -7.25 11.54
N ALA A 24 -53.27 -8.36 10.85
CA ALA A 24 -53.35 -9.82 11.23
C ALA A 24 -54.08 -10.72 10.19
N THR A 25 -53.80 -12.02 9.97
CA THR A 25 -52.62 -12.91 10.18
C THR A 25 -52.82 -14.29 9.51
N SER A 26 -51.73 -14.97 9.13
CA SER A 26 -51.62 -16.45 8.91
C SER A 26 -52.42 -17.05 7.73
N ARG A 27 -52.19 -18.28 7.22
CA ARG A 27 -51.32 -19.43 7.57
C ARG A 27 -50.54 -19.85 6.30
N GLN A 28 -49.33 -20.40 6.28
CA GLN A 28 -48.74 -21.54 7.00
C GLN A 28 -49.40 -22.90 6.65
N HIS A 29 -48.81 -23.68 5.73
CA HIS A 29 -48.24 -25.02 6.00
C HIS A 29 -47.81 -25.82 4.74
N ILE A 30 -46.62 -26.43 4.86
CA ILE A 30 -46.24 -27.81 4.48
C ILE A 30 -46.31 -28.26 3.01
N TYR A 31 -45.15 -28.70 2.51
CA TYR A 31 -45.04 -29.65 1.39
C TYR A 31 -45.54 -31.04 1.82
N GLY A 32 -46.54 -31.57 1.11
CA GLY A 32 -46.93 -32.99 1.14
C GLY A 32 -46.84 -33.57 -0.27
N ALA A 33 -46.31 -34.78 -0.42
CA ALA A 33 -46.06 -35.39 -1.73
C ALA A 33 -47.00 -36.57 -2.00
N GLU A 34 -47.76 -36.48 -3.09
CA GLU A 34 -48.51 -37.57 -3.72
C GLU A 34 -48.12 -37.57 -5.20
N LYS A 35 -47.37 -38.56 -5.68
CA LYS A 35 -47.78 -39.90 -6.15
C LYS A 35 -48.44 -39.90 -7.53
N HIS A 36 -47.83 -40.64 -8.45
CA HIS A 36 -48.32 -40.91 -9.80
C HIS A 36 -49.39 -42.02 -9.83
N SER A 37 -50.36 -41.83 -10.73
CA SER A 37 -51.07 -42.82 -11.56
C SER A 37 -51.53 -42.03 -12.81
N ASP A 38 -51.23 -42.40 -14.05
CA ASP A 38 -51.84 -43.50 -14.82
C ASP A 38 -53.37 -43.25 -15.03
N GLU A 39 -53.96 -43.34 -16.24
CA GLU A 39 -53.46 -43.85 -17.53
C GLU A 39 -54.34 -43.36 -18.72
N SER A 40 -53.80 -43.28 -19.95
CA SER A 40 -54.52 -43.17 -21.25
C SER A 40 -55.41 -41.92 -21.51
N GLY A 41 -55.76 -41.54 -22.76
CA GLY A 41 -55.28 -41.96 -24.09
C GLY A 41 -56.17 -41.44 -25.25
N GLU A 42 -55.55 -41.13 -26.41
CA GLU A 42 -56.18 -40.92 -27.74
C GLU A 42 -57.22 -39.77 -27.91
N THR A 43 -57.59 -39.26 -29.11
CA THR A 43 -56.99 -39.14 -30.47
C THR A 43 -57.66 -37.93 -31.16
N GLY A 44 -57.19 -37.48 -32.35
CA GLY A 44 -58.04 -36.70 -33.28
C GLY A 44 -57.40 -35.52 -34.01
N ASN A 45 -56.90 -35.76 -35.23
CA ASN A 45 -56.69 -34.71 -36.23
C ASN A 45 -58.02 -34.38 -36.92
N ILE A 46 -58.23 -33.12 -37.36
CA ILE A 46 -58.83 -32.78 -38.67
C ILE A 46 -58.61 -31.29 -38.98
N LYS A 47 -58.27 -30.99 -40.23
CA LYS A 47 -58.27 -29.64 -40.81
C LYS A 47 -59.50 -29.51 -41.72
N ASN A 48 -60.14 -28.33 -41.79
CA ASN A 48 -60.64 -27.90 -43.09
C ASN A 48 -60.75 -26.38 -43.30
N ARG A 49 -60.79 -26.01 -44.57
CA ARG A 49 -61.00 -24.65 -45.12
C ARG A 49 -62.54 -24.41 -45.28
N LYS A 50 -63.10 -23.30 -45.81
CA LYS A 50 -62.62 -22.23 -46.72
C LYS A 50 -63.69 -21.10 -46.86
N ILE A 51 -63.35 -20.05 -47.64
CA ILE A 51 -64.23 -19.14 -48.42
C ILE A 51 -64.70 -17.81 -47.77
N LYS A 52 -64.94 -16.83 -48.65
CA LYS A 52 -65.13 -15.37 -48.46
C LYS A 52 -66.56 -14.94 -48.80
N SER A 53 -66.99 -13.75 -48.37
CA SER A 53 -67.60 -12.73 -49.27
C SER A 53 -67.58 -11.32 -48.61
N SER A 54 -68.15 -10.30 -49.25
CA SER A 54 -67.89 -8.87 -48.95
C SER A 54 -69.06 -7.92 -49.27
N SER A 55 -69.33 -6.95 -48.39
CA SER A 55 -70.06 -5.68 -48.64
C SER A 55 -69.73 -4.71 -47.48
N ASN A 56 -69.32 -3.44 -47.68
CA ASN A 56 -69.92 -2.26 -48.35
C ASN A 56 -71.12 -1.64 -47.60
N GLY A 57 -70.98 -0.39 -47.14
CA GLY A 57 -72.04 0.43 -46.52
C GLY A 57 -71.53 1.80 -46.02
N TYR A 58 -71.73 2.86 -46.81
CA TYR A 58 -71.24 4.23 -46.53
C TYR A 58 -72.13 5.01 -45.53
N VAL A 59 -71.50 5.87 -44.72
CA VAL A 59 -71.97 7.25 -44.43
C VAL A 59 -70.75 8.18 -44.50
N ALA A 60 -70.94 9.42 -44.96
CA ALA A 60 -69.83 10.30 -45.35
C ALA A 60 -69.54 11.49 -44.41
N SER A 61 -68.29 11.94 -44.49
CA SER A 61 -67.82 13.33 -44.34
C SER A 61 -68.08 14.10 -43.03
N TYR A 62 -67.00 14.36 -42.28
CA TYR A 62 -66.63 15.72 -41.88
C TYR A 62 -65.11 15.84 -41.69
N TRP A 63 -64.56 17.06 -41.77
CA TRP A 63 -63.18 17.44 -41.42
C TRP A 63 -62.00 16.88 -42.24
N SER A 64 -61.98 17.24 -43.53
CA SER A 64 -60.69 17.57 -44.16
C SER A 64 -60.08 18.79 -43.45
N ARG A 65 -58.96 18.62 -42.71
CA ARG A 65 -58.03 19.72 -42.34
C ARG A 65 -56.66 19.35 -41.75
N TYR A 66 -56.39 18.09 -41.37
CA TYR A 66 -55.15 17.72 -40.65
C TYR A 66 -54.10 16.90 -41.42
N TRP A 67 -54.21 16.78 -42.75
CA TRP A 67 -53.30 15.95 -43.56
C TRP A 67 -52.17 16.74 -44.27
N LYS A 68 -51.43 17.57 -43.51
CA LYS A 68 -50.23 18.28 -44.00
C LYS A 68 -49.01 18.32 -43.06
N HIS A 69 -49.05 17.69 -41.88
CA HIS A 69 -47.91 17.68 -40.94
C HIS A 69 -47.21 16.32 -40.74
N TYR A 70 -47.80 15.21 -41.18
CA TYR A 70 -47.25 13.86 -40.91
C TYR A 70 -46.11 13.40 -41.82
N ILE A 71 -45.81 14.13 -42.91
CA ILE A 71 -44.73 13.78 -43.86
C ILE A 71 -43.38 14.47 -43.51
N ALA A 72 -43.39 15.46 -42.61
CA ALA A 72 -42.18 16.14 -42.15
C ALA A 72 -41.54 15.51 -40.88
N GLY A 73 -42.32 14.82 -40.04
CA GLY A 73 -41.82 14.24 -38.78
C GLY A 73 -41.07 12.92 -38.96
N GLY A 74 -41.59 12.01 -39.78
CA GLY A 74 -41.01 10.66 -39.97
C GLY A 74 -39.63 10.68 -40.64
N THR A 75 -39.43 11.59 -41.60
CA THR A 75 -38.15 11.78 -42.29
C THR A 75 -37.05 12.31 -41.37
N VAL A 76 -37.37 13.22 -40.44
CA VAL A 76 -36.42 13.71 -39.43
C VAL A 76 -36.03 12.60 -38.46
N LEU A 77 -36.98 11.78 -37.99
CA LEU A 77 -36.68 10.68 -37.05
C LEU A 77 -35.81 9.59 -37.70
N VAL A 78 -36.12 9.20 -38.94
CA VAL A 78 -35.30 8.24 -39.70
C VAL A 78 -33.92 8.84 -40.01
N ALA A 79 -33.84 10.12 -40.39
CA ALA A 79 -32.56 10.79 -40.59
C ALA A 79 -31.71 10.86 -39.32
N LEU A 80 -32.32 11.07 -38.14
CA LEU A 80 -31.61 11.06 -36.84
C LEU A 80 -31.09 9.66 -36.50
N ILE A 81 -31.88 8.61 -36.69
CA ILE A 81 -31.45 7.22 -36.48
C ILE A 81 -30.33 6.85 -37.46
N VAL A 82 -30.43 7.23 -38.73
CA VAL A 82 -29.37 7.04 -39.73
C VAL A 82 -28.13 7.86 -39.39
N LEU A 83 -28.26 9.09 -38.86
CA LEU A 83 -27.12 9.90 -38.42
C LEU A 83 -26.41 9.27 -37.22
N ILE A 84 -27.15 8.76 -36.24
CA ILE A 84 -26.61 8.03 -35.08
C ILE A 84 -25.90 6.76 -35.54
N VAL A 85 -26.50 5.98 -36.43
CA VAL A 85 -25.87 4.77 -37.02
C VAL A 85 -24.63 5.13 -37.84
N LEU A 86 -24.62 6.23 -38.60
CA LEU A 86 -23.44 6.70 -39.35
C LEU A 86 -22.36 7.37 -38.46
N LEU A 87 -22.71 7.81 -37.25
CA LEU A 87 -21.75 8.26 -36.24
C LEU A 87 -21.11 7.07 -35.52
N ILE A 88 -21.87 5.99 -35.29
CA ILE A 88 -21.39 4.73 -34.69
C ILE A 88 -20.59 3.88 -35.70
N LEU A 89 -20.99 3.84 -36.97
CA LEU A 89 -20.35 3.07 -38.04
C LEU A 89 -19.35 3.86 -38.89
N LYS A 90 -18.91 5.03 -38.41
CA LYS A 90 -17.80 5.76 -39.05
C LYS A 90 -16.52 4.95 -38.86
N PRO A 91 -15.82 4.51 -39.94
CA PRO A 91 -14.60 3.74 -39.78
C PRO A 91 -13.52 4.62 -39.14
N TRP A 92 -12.99 4.17 -38.00
CA TRP A 92 -11.84 4.75 -37.33
C TRP A 92 -10.56 4.46 -38.12
N ASN A 93 -10.43 5.12 -39.27
CA ASN A 93 -9.33 4.92 -40.21
C ASN A 93 -8.88 6.24 -40.83
N LYS A 94 -8.68 7.25 -39.97
CA LYS A 94 -7.97 8.51 -40.30
C LYS A 94 -7.52 9.36 -39.09
N TYR A 95 -6.98 8.71 -38.08
CA TYR A 95 -5.67 9.20 -37.61
C TYR A 95 -4.63 8.48 -38.47
N PRO A 96 -3.55 9.13 -38.91
CA PRO A 96 -2.35 8.35 -39.21
C PRO A 96 -1.99 7.65 -37.91
N MET A 97 -1.81 6.33 -37.96
CA MET A 97 -1.00 5.68 -36.93
C MET A 97 0.37 6.35 -37.05
N ALA A 98 0.69 7.24 -36.11
CA ALA A 98 2.08 7.57 -35.87
C ALA A 98 2.77 6.21 -35.67
N PRO A 99 3.88 5.92 -36.37
CA PRO A 99 4.56 4.67 -36.13
C PRO A 99 4.86 4.57 -34.64
N LEU A 100 4.81 3.36 -34.09
CA LEU A 100 5.46 3.06 -32.82
C LEU A 100 6.95 3.30 -33.05
N HIS A 101 7.36 4.54 -32.83
CA HIS A 101 8.75 4.96 -32.92
C HIS A 101 9.48 4.24 -31.80
N ASN A 102 10.38 3.34 -32.16
CA ASN A 102 11.33 2.71 -31.24
C ASN A 102 12.43 3.72 -30.83
N ASP A 103 12.03 4.98 -30.62
CA ASP A 103 12.89 6.13 -30.38
C ASP A 103 13.18 6.23 -28.89
N ALA A 104 13.97 5.28 -28.41
CA ALA A 104 14.82 5.40 -27.24
C ALA A 104 14.22 6.15 -26.04
N VAL A 105 13.12 5.62 -25.48
CA VAL A 105 13.07 5.52 -24.01
C VAL A 105 14.36 4.80 -23.58
N LYS A 106 14.96 5.16 -22.44
CA LYS A 106 15.94 4.30 -21.76
C LYS A 106 15.24 3.06 -21.22
N ALA A 107 14.78 2.20 -22.12
CA ALA A 107 14.29 0.91 -21.77
C ALA A 107 15.45 0.12 -21.12
N LEU A 108 15.17 -0.50 -19.98
CA LEU A 108 15.78 -1.79 -19.68
C LEU A 108 15.60 -2.66 -20.94
N PRO A 109 16.60 -3.48 -21.34
CA PRO A 109 16.38 -4.52 -22.34
C PRO A 109 15.14 -5.31 -21.93
N ASP A 110 14.34 -5.77 -22.90
CA ASP A 110 13.02 -6.39 -22.72
C ASP A 110 12.99 -7.65 -21.79
N GLU A 111 14.13 -8.00 -21.20
CA GLU A 111 14.45 -9.20 -20.45
C GLU A 111 15.13 -8.92 -19.09
N GLN A 112 15.29 -7.65 -18.63
CA GLN A 112 15.93 -7.33 -17.34
C GLN A 112 14.92 -7.16 -16.18
N PRO A 113 14.95 -8.04 -15.14
CA PRO A 113 13.88 -8.17 -14.16
C PRO A 113 14.02 -7.26 -12.92
N ILE A 114 14.75 -6.14 -13.01
CA ILE A 114 14.99 -5.27 -11.85
C ILE A 114 13.66 -4.67 -11.35
N TRP A 115 13.43 -4.79 -10.05
CA TRP A 115 12.26 -4.24 -9.37
C TRP A 115 12.59 -3.66 -7.98
N PRO A 116 12.12 -2.43 -7.69
CA PRO A 116 11.63 -1.43 -8.64
C PRO A 116 12.67 -1.03 -9.70
N ILE A 117 12.26 -0.41 -10.82
CA ILE A 117 13.21 0.22 -11.75
C ILE A 117 14.06 1.26 -10.99
N PRO A 118 15.40 1.24 -11.09
CA PRO A 118 16.25 2.25 -10.46
C PRO A 118 16.10 3.65 -11.07
N ASN A 119 16.31 4.71 -10.28
CA ASN A 119 16.18 6.10 -10.76
C ASN A 119 17.18 6.47 -11.87
N SER A 120 18.40 5.92 -11.86
CA SER A 120 19.34 6.07 -12.97
C SER A 120 20.20 4.84 -13.14
N PHE A 121 20.38 4.41 -14.39
CA PHE A 121 21.25 3.28 -14.71
C PHE A 121 21.81 3.34 -16.14
N SER A 122 22.86 2.55 -16.34
CA SER A 122 23.40 2.12 -17.63
C SER A 122 23.88 0.67 -17.52
N TYR A 123 23.86 -0.03 -18.65
CA TYR A 123 24.27 -1.43 -18.80
C TYR A 123 25.04 -1.59 -20.12
N GLY A 124 25.83 -2.64 -20.26
CA GLY A 124 26.57 -2.99 -21.48
C GLY A 124 25.97 -4.20 -22.20
N VAL A 125 26.82 -4.94 -22.92
CA VAL A 125 26.42 -6.16 -23.68
C VAL A 125 27.24 -7.39 -23.29
N ASP A 126 28.24 -7.24 -22.43
CA ASP A 126 29.08 -8.33 -21.95
C ASP A 126 28.32 -9.12 -20.84
N SER A 127 28.88 -10.24 -20.39
CA SER A 127 28.43 -10.92 -19.16
C SER A 127 29.62 -11.22 -18.26
N VAL A 128 29.37 -11.38 -16.96
CA VAL A 128 30.36 -11.84 -15.99
C VAL A 128 29.78 -13.01 -15.18
N LEU A 129 30.56 -14.06 -15.00
CA LEU A 129 30.16 -15.23 -14.22
C LEU A 129 30.43 -14.97 -12.73
N ILE A 130 29.59 -15.46 -11.83
CA ILE A 130 29.87 -15.41 -10.39
C ILE A 130 30.81 -16.56 -10.04
N ASP A 131 31.90 -16.24 -9.34
CA ASP A 131 32.86 -17.24 -8.88
C ASP A 131 32.23 -18.16 -7.82
N PRO A 132 32.48 -19.50 -7.83
CA PRO A 132 32.03 -20.40 -6.78
C PRO A 132 32.48 -20.01 -5.36
N ASP A 133 33.63 -19.33 -5.23
CA ASP A 133 34.17 -18.81 -3.97
C ASP A 133 33.91 -17.28 -3.81
N PHE A 134 32.90 -16.74 -4.50
CA PHE A 134 32.47 -15.34 -4.40
C PHE A 134 32.19 -14.93 -2.95
N HIS A 135 32.68 -13.74 -2.58
CA HIS A 135 32.54 -13.17 -1.24
C HIS A 135 32.16 -11.68 -1.25
N ILE A 136 31.74 -11.19 -0.09
CA ILE A 136 31.29 -9.80 0.10
C ILE A 136 32.10 -9.20 1.25
N THR A 137 32.82 -8.11 0.97
CA THR A 137 33.58 -7.35 1.98
C THR A 137 32.85 -6.05 2.33
N VAL A 138 33.06 -5.52 3.54
CA VAL A 138 32.45 -4.26 3.99
C VAL A 138 33.49 -3.35 4.59
N GLN A 139 33.56 -2.12 4.10
CA GLN A 139 34.54 -1.11 4.48
C GLN A 139 33.83 0.20 4.86
N SER A 140 34.36 0.90 5.87
CA SER A 140 33.88 2.24 6.24
C SER A 140 34.49 3.29 5.30
N THR A 141 33.66 4.11 4.64
CA THR A 141 34.15 5.22 3.80
C THR A 141 34.94 6.26 4.60
N ALA A 142 34.66 6.40 5.90
CA ALA A 142 35.31 7.37 6.79
C ALA A 142 36.73 6.96 7.22
N THR A 143 37.10 5.69 7.06
CA THR A 143 38.42 5.17 7.49
C THR A 143 39.17 4.39 6.41
N GLY A 144 38.50 3.93 5.35
CA GLY A 144 39.04 2.99 4.37
C GLY A 144 39.32 1.59 4.94
N ALA A 145 38.97 1.32 6.20
CA ALA A 145 39.22 0.06 6.87
C ALA A 145 38.00 -0.89 6.75
N PRO A 146 38.22 -2.20 6.67
CA PRO A 146 37.17 -3.20 6.85
C PRO A 146 36.45 -3.03 8.20
N LEU A 147 35.14 -3.26 8.21
CA LEU A 147 34.34 -3.22 9.44
C LEU A 147 34.64 -4.44 10.34
N ALA A 148 34.71 -4.25 11.66
CA ALA A 148 35.00 -5.36 12.57
C ALA A 148 33.81 -6.34 12.72
N ALA A 149 34.09 -7.65 12.66
CA ALA A 149 33.09 -8.70 12.81
C ALA A 149 32.34 -8.63 14.15
N GLY A 150 31.04 -8.92 14.13
CA GLY A 150 30.11 -8.80 15.25
C GLY A 150 29.68 -7.37 15.59
N SER A 151 30.23 -6.35 14.93
CA SER A 151 29.95 -4.94 15.26
C SER A 151 28.77 -4.34 14.48
N TYR A 152 28.29 -5.02 13.43
CA TYR A 152 27.27 -4.53 12.50
C TYR A 152 26.25 -5.63 12.14
N PRO A 153 25.49 -6.16 13.12
CA PRO A 153 24.69 -7.39 12.95
C PRO A 153 23.56 -7.28 11.91
N ILE A 154 23.07 -6.07 11.62
CA ILE A 154 22.06 -5.84 10.57
C ILE A 154 22.68 -6.01 9.17
N LEU A 155 23.88 -5.47 8.95
CA LEU A 155 24.63 -5.67 7.70
C LEU A 155 25.06 -7.13 7.51
N GLU A 156 25.55 -7.79 8.56
CA GLU A 156 25.91 -9.21 8.51
C GLU A 156 24.71 -10.08 8.11
N LYS A 157 23.52 -9.80 8.66
CA LYS A 157 22.27 -10.47 8.27
C LYS A 157 21.82 -10.10 6.85
N ALA A 158 22.01 -8.86 6.40
CA ALA A 158 21.71 -8.47 5.03
C ALA A 158 22.57 -9.22 4.01
N ILE A 159 23.87 -9.35 4.28
CA ILE A 159 24.84 -10.11 3.49
C ILE A 159 24.46 -11.60 3.50
N ALA A 160 24.18 -12.18 4.67
CA ALA A 160 23.76 -13.59 4.77
C ALA A 160 22.48 -13.88 3.96
N ARG A 161 21.47 -13.00 4.00
CA ARG A 161 20.26 -13.12 3.15
C ARG A 161 20.57 -13.00 1.67
N CYS A 162 21.50 -12.14 1.26
CA CYS A 162 21.93 -12.05 -0.13
C CYS A 162 22.57 -13.37 -0.58
N MET A 163 23.53 -13.90 0.19
CA MET A 163 24.23 -15.15 -0.13
C MET A 163 23.29 -16.36 -0.17
N ASP A 164 22.37 -16.49 0.80
CA ASP A 164 21.36 -17.55 0.84
C ASP A 164 20.40 -17.47 -0.37
N ARG A 165 20.00 -16.26 -0.81
CA ARG A 165 19.17 -16.05 -2.01
C ARG A 165 19.91 -16.40 -3.31
N LEU A 166 21.23 -16.22 -3.35
CA LEU A 166 22.09 -16.67 -4.44
C LEU A 166 22.43 -18.18 -4.39
N GLN A 167 22.03 -18.89 -3.32
CA GLN A 167 22.32 -20.31 -3.09
C GLN A 167 23.83 -20.67 -3.08
N LEU A 168 24.69 -19.69 -2.81
CA LEU A 168 26.13 -19.88 -2.68
C LEU A 168 26.48 -20.58 -1.35
N LYS A 169 27.54 -21.38 -1.34
CA LYS A 169 27.91 -22.19 -0.17
C LYS A 169 28.43 -21.30 0.96
N ARG A 170 27.90 -21.48 2.17
CA ARG A 170 28.34 -20.79 3.40
C ARG A 170 29.78 -21.11 3.87
N ASN A 171 30.60 -21.74 3.03
CA ASN A 171 32.05 -21.75 3.19
C ASN A 171 32.69 -20.45 2.70
N THR A 172 31.95 -19.59 1.98
CA THR A 172 32.30 -18.17 1.82
C THR A 172 32.57 -17.58 3.22
N THR A 173 33.84 -17.28 3.50
CA THR A 173 34.20 -16.53 4.70
C THR A 173 33.50 -15.19 4.62
N ILE A 174 32.76 -14.78 5.66
CA ILE A 174 32.31 -13.39 5.81
C ILE A 174 33.56 -12.58 6.18
N SER A 175 34.37 -12.27 5.16
CA SER A 175 35.69 -11.65 5.24
C SER A 175 35.59 -10.15 5.50
N LEU A 176 35.00 -9.82 6.65
CA LEU A 176 35.14 -8.54 7.34
C LEU A 176 36.61 -8.22 7.71
N TRP A 177 37.51 -9.17 7.50
CA TRP A 177 38.91 -8.93 7.15
C TRP A 177 39.31 -9.98 6.10
N ALA A 178 40.05 -9.61 5.06
CA ALA A 178 40.43 -10.53 3.99
C ALA A 178 41.59 -11.46 4.46
N PRO A 179 41.39 -12.79 4.53
CA PRO A 179 42.47 -13.74 4.67
C PRO A 179 43.10 -14.02 3.29
N ASP A 180 44.36 -14.46 3.27
CA ASP A 180 44.94 -15.05 2.06
C ASP A 180 44.19 -16.35 1.72
N LEU A 181 43.32 -16.31 0.71
CA LEU A 181 42.59 -17.47 0.21
C LEU A 181 43.52 -18.37 -0.61
N GLU A 182 43.90 -19.52 -0.05
CA GLU A 182 44.57 -20.58 -0.83
C GLU A 182 43.62 -21.08 -1.93
N SER A 183 44.06 -20.97 -3.19
CA SER A 183 43.23 -21.30 -4.35
C SER A 183 42.99 -22.80 -4.47
N ASN A 184 41.76 -23.24 -4.15
CA ASN A 184 41.31 -24.58 -4.49
C ASN A 184 41.17 -24.69 -6.01
N SER A 185 41.78 -25.73 -6.59
CA SER A 185 41.86 -25.90 -8.05
C SER A 185 40.55 -26.43 -8.65
N HIS A 186 39.51 -25.60 -8.61
CA HIS A 186 38.30 -25.78 -9.40
C HIS A 186 38.53 -25.35 -10.85
N THR A 187 37.84 -25.99 -11.79
CA THR A 187 37.95 -25.67 -13.21
C THR A 187 37.21 -24.37 -13.50
N VAL A 188 37.95 -23.25 -13.51
CA VAL A 188 37.44 -21.92 -13.83
C VAL A 188 36.73 -21.96 -15.19
N PRO A 189 35.46 -21.48 -15.29
CA PRO A 189 34.77 -21.39 -16.56
C PRO A 189 35.48 -20.48 -17.56
N SER A 190 35.34 -20.73 -18.86
CA SER A 190 35.97 -19.93 -19.91
C SER A 190 35.24 -18.58 -20.13
N GLY A 191 35.45 -17.63 -19.24
CA GLY A 191 34.90 -16.27 -19.29
C GLY A 191 35.43 -15.39 -18.15
N PRO A 192 35.07 -14.10 -18.10
CA PRO A 192 35.42 -13.24 -16.97
C PRO A 192 34.61 -13.62 -15.71
N THR A 193 35.25 -13.64 -14.55
CA THR A 193 34.61 -14.02 -13.27
C THR A 193 34.59 -12.87 -12.26
N LEU A 194 33.49 -12.75 -11.50
CA LEU A 194 33.30 -11.82 -10.39
C LEU A 194 33.48 -12.59 -9.08
N SER A 195 34.57 -12.31 -8.36
CA SER A 195 34.93 -12.98 -7.10
C SER A 195 34.63 -12.16 -5.84
N GLU A 196 34.41 -10.85 -5.96
CA GLU A 196 34.16 -9.95 -4.82
C GLU A 196 33.10 -8.88 -5.13
N LEU A 197 32.21 -8.64 -4.17
CA LEU A 197 31.44 -7.39 -4.06
C LEU A 197 31.94 -6.58 -2.86
N VAL A 198 32.49 -5.39 -3.14
CA VAL A 198 32.94 -4.46 -2.11
C VAL A 198 31.79 -3.54 -1.68
N ILE A 199 31.42 -3.56 -0.41
CA ILE A 199 30.44 -2.64 0.17
C ILE A 199 31.17 -1.48 0.86
N LEU A 200 30.93 -0.25 0.40
CA LEU A 200 31.42 0.99 0.99
C LEU A 200 30.27 1.70 1.71
N VAL A 201 30.32 1.75 3.04
CA VAL A 201 29.26 2.34 3.88
C VAL A 201 29.80 3.45 4.78
N GLU A 202 29.07 4.55 4.90
CA GLU A 202 29.46 5.68 5.74
C GLU A 202 29.01 5.49 7.19
N ASN A 203 27.70 5.41 7.43
CA ASN A 203 27.11 5.17 8.74
C ASN A 203 26.41 3.80 8.81
N ALA A 204 27.20 2.77 9.15
CA ALA A 204 26.73 1.40 9.34
C ALA A 204 25.96 1.17 10.67
N GLN A 205 25.78 2.19 11.52
CA GLN A 205 25.02 2.12 12.77
C GLN A 205 23.89 3.18 12.81
N ALA A 206 23.39 3.59 11.65
CA ALA A 206 22.21 4.46 11.55
C ALA A 206 20.97 3.75 12.11
N THR A 207 20.22 4.45 12.97
CA THR A 207 18.92 4.03 13.50
C THR A 207 17.89 3.83 12.39
N LEU A 208 16.89 3.00 12.67
CA LEU A 208 15.72 2.85 11.79
C LEU A 208 14.66 3.87 12.19
N GLU A 209 14.45 4.88 11.35
CA GLU A 209 13.56 6.01 11.64
C GLU A 209 12.92 6.58 10.37
N TYR A 210 11.84 7.35 10.53
CA TYR A 210 11.22 8.06 9.41
C TYR A 210 12.23 9.03 8.76
N GLY A 211 12.41 8.92 7.44
CA GLY A 211 13.37 9.76 6.70
C GLY A 211 14.80 9.20 6.63
N MET A 212 15.01 7.96 7.10
CA MET A 212 16.16 7.11 6.81
C MET A 212 16.74 7.31 5.38
N ILE A 213 18.06 7.47 5.27
CA ILE A 213 18.73 7.63 3.96
C ILE A 213 18.91 6.25 3.31
N GLU A 214 18.08 5.98 2.31
CA GLU A 214 17.95 4.69 1.61
C GLU A 214 18.65 4.66 0.23
N SER A 215 19.38 5.73 -0.12
CA SER A 215 20.08 5.86 -1.40
C SER A 215 21.35 5.01 -1.49
N TYR A 216 21.63 4.51 -2.70
CA TYR A 216 22.82 3.71 -2.99
C TYR A 216 23.29 3.86 -4.45
N SER A 217 24.53 3.46 -4.72
CA SER A 217 25.01 3.19 -6.07
C SER A 217 25.63 1.80 -6.17
N LEU A 218 25.40 1.12 -7.30
CA LEU A 218 25.90 -0.22 -7.59
C LEU A 218 26.58 -0.23 -8.96
N ASP A 219 27.90 -0.42 -8.96
CA ASP A 219 28.72 -0.59 -10.16
C ASP A 219 29.13 -2.07 -10.28
N VAL A 220 29.01 -2.69 -11.45
CA VAL A 220 29.49 -4.06 -11.74
C VAL A 220 30.17 -4.08 -13.11
N THR A 221 31.48 -4.32 -13.16
CA THR A 221 32.27 -4.18 -14.39
C THR A 221 33.26 -5.32 -14.60
N THR A 222 33.53 -5.68 -15.86
CA THR A 222 34.62 -6.58 -16.29
C THR A 222 35.94 -5.85 -16.55
N LYS A 223 35.94 -4.51 -16.53
CA LYS A 223 37.05 -3.62 -16.88
C LYS A 223 37.27 -2.58 -15.78
N GLN A 224 38.52 -2.39 -15.35
CA GLN A 224 38.86 -1.45 -14.28
C GLN A 224 39.36 -0.13 -14.89
N LYS A 225 38.82 1.01 -14.43
CA LYS A 225 39.39 2.33 -14.71
C LYS A 225 40.63 2.54 -13.88
N ILE A 226 41.79 2.49 -14.51
CA ILE A 226 43.05 2.90 -13.88
C ILE A 226 43.12 4.43 -13.90
N VAL A 227 42.62 5.07 -12.84
CA VAL A 227 42.98 6.47 -12.56
C VAL A 227 44.46 6.47 -12.18
N GLY A 228 45.27 7.24 -12.92
CA GLY A 228 46.73 7.16 -12.88
C GLY A 228 47.35 7.45 -11.50
N ALA A 229 47.66 6.40 -10.75
CA ALA A 229 48.49 6.51 -9.56
C ALA A 229 49.94 6.83 -9.95
N ASN A 230 50.57 7.76 -9.23
CA ASN A 230 51.84 8.38 -9.62
C ASN A 230 52.98 7.40 -9.98
N THR A 231 53.72 7.76 -11.00
CA THR A 231 55.01 7.15 -11.38
C THR A 231 56.05 7.28 -10.27
N PHE A 232 56.25 6.19 -9.54
CA PHE A 232 57.55 5.86 -8.92
C PHE A 232 58.18 4.76 -9.81
N LYS A 233 59.43 4.87 -10.30
CA LYS A 233 60.48 5.84 -9.96
C LYS A 233 61.62 5.88 -11.01
N GLU A 234 62.48 6.88 -10.88
CA GLU A 234 63.91 6.96 -11.31
C GLU A 234 64.31 7.39 -12.74
N TYR A 235 65.53 7.96 -12.80
CA TYR A 235 66.36 8.49 -13.90
C TYR A 235 66.07 9.85 -14.60
N ASP A 236 66.48 10.91 -13.87
CA ASP A 236 67.56 11.85 -14.25
C ASP A 236 67.35 13.06 -15.23
N GLN A 237 68.10 14.13 -14.94
CA GLN A 237 68.39 15.40 -15.65
C GLN A 237 67.60 15.82 -16.91
N GLY A 238 66.88 16.96 -16.82
CA GLY A 238 66.44 17.73 -18.01
C GLY A 238 65.69 19.04 -17.72
N LEU A 239 66.00 20.11 -18.45
CA LEU A 239 65.26 21.40 -18.47
C LEU A 239 64.22 21.40 -19.60
N ASP A 240 62.99 21.84 -19.33
CA ASP A 240 62.33 22.99 -20.00
C ASP A 240 60.98 23.37 -19.34
N LYS A 241 60.41 24.53 -19.68
CA LYS A 241 59.04 24.95 -19.34
C LYS A 241 58.18 25.09 -20.60
N ARG A 242 57.00 24.47 -20.68
CA ARG A 242 56.00 24.84 -21.72
C ARG A 242 54.57 24.33 -21.47
N GLY A 243 53.62 25.28 -21.44
CA GLY A 243 52.24 25.15 -21.93
C GLY A 243 51.22 24.27 -21.16
N PRO A 244 49.96 24.71 -21.02
CA PRO A 244 48.84 23.80 -20.74
C PRO A 244 48.34 23.15 -22.03
N GLY A 245 47.89 21.89 -22.00
CA GLY A 245 47.33 21.26 -23.19
C GLY A 245 46.69 19.90 -23.00
N VAL A 246 45.44 19.79 -23.52
CA VAL A 246 44.72 18.57 -23.92
C VAL A 246 44.32 17.61 -22.78
N GLY A 247 43.20 16.91 -22.96
CA GLY A 247 42.57 16.09 -21.92
C GLY A 247 43.30 14.77 -21.64
N GLU A 248 43.08 14.24 -20.44
CA GLU A 248 43.54 12.92 -20.04
C GLU A 248 42.60 11.85 -20.60
N ASP A 249 43.04 11.12 -21.64
CA ASP A 249 42.36 9.92 -22.13
C ASP A 249 42.45 8.82 -21.05
N GLN A 250 41.34 8.57 -20.35
CA GLN A 250 41.26 7.53 -19.32
C GLN A 250 41.25 6.13 -19.97
N VAL A 251 42.37 5.42 -19.86
CA VAL A 251 42.50 4.06 -20.39
C VAL A 251 41.86 3.05 -19.41
N GLU A 252 40.74 2.47 -19.83
CA GLU A 252 40.15 1.29 -19.19
C GLU A 252 41.02 0.06 -19.51
N GLN A 253 41.33 -0.75 -18.49
CA GLN A 253 42.11 -1.98 -18.64
C GLN A 253 41.46 -3.17 -17.93
N GLU A 254 41.60 -4.35 -18.52
CA GLU A 254 41.13 -5.61 -17.94
C GLU A 254 42.11 -6.07 -16.85
N ARG A 255 41.60 -6.42 -15.67
CA ARG A 255 42.43 -6.89 -14.56
C ARG A 255 42.63 -8.39 -14.70
N VAL A 256 43.82 -8.78 -15.15
CA VAL A 256 44.16 -10.18 -15.44
C VAL A 256 44.85 -10.82 -14.22
N GLN A 257 44.43 -12.01 -13.80
CA GLN A 257 45.14 -12.78 -12.76
C GLN A 257 46.45 -13.39 -13.30
N GLN A 258 47.26 -14.00 -12.42
CA GLN A 258 48.52 -14.65 -12.83
C GLN A 258 48.34 -15.84 -13.78
N ASP A 259 47.13 -16.40 -13.91
CA ASP A 259 46.81 -17.51 -14.83
C ASP A 259 46.27 -17.06 -16.21
N GLY A 260 45.95 -15.77 -16.38
CA GLY A 260 45.33 -15.22 -17.60
C GLY A 260 43.82 -14.97 -17.53
N SER A 261 43.14 -15.25 -16.41
CA SER A 261 41.70 -14.99 -16.24
C SER A 261 41.39 -13.50 -16.01
N VAL A 262 40.27 -13.01 -16.56
CA VAL A 262 39.83 -11.60 -16.42
C VAL A 262 38.89 -11.47 -15.22
N VAL A 263 39.24 -10.59 -14.29
CA VAL A 263 38.50 -10.39 -13.02
C VAL A 263 37.51 -9.24 -13.14
N GLY A 264 36.24 -9.55 -13.02
CA GLY A 264 35.18 -8.60 -12.78
C GLY A 264 35.17 -8.07 -11.34
N HIS A 265 34.61 -6.88 -11.16
CA HIS A 265 34.67 -6.10 -9.93
C HIS A 265 33.32 -5.41 -9.69
N ALA A 266 32.75 -5.61 -8.51
CA ALA A 266 31.48 -5.00 -8.11
C ALA A 266 31.66 -4.12 -6.87
N VAL A 267 31.01 -2.96 -6.84
CA VAL A 267 31.02 -2.03 -5.70
C VAL A 267 29.61 -1.53 -5.42
N LEU A 268 29.17 -1.69 -4.18
CA LEU A 268 27.95 -1.11 -3.63
C LEU A 268 28.33 0.01 -2.66
N LYS A 269 27.82 1.23 -2.86
CA LYS A 269 28.10 2.40 -2.02
C LYS A 269 26.80 2.93 -1.43
N ALA A 270 26.76 3.24 -0.13
CA ALA A 270 25.60 3.84 0.52
C ALA A 270 25.97 4.67 1.75
N THR A 271 25.20 5.72 2.05
CA THR A 271 25.40 6.52 3.27
C THR A 271 25.00 5.74 4.53
N THR A 272 24.04 4.82 4.45
CA THR A 272 23.62 4.00 5.60
C THR A 272 23.48 2.52 5.24
N GLN A 273 23.39 1.67 6.27
CA GLN A 273 23.04 0.25 6.12
C GLN A 273 21.71 0.00 5.38
N TRP A 274 20.79 0.98 5.36
CA TRP A 274 19.51 0.86 4.67
C TRP A 274 19.67 0.90 3.15
N GLY A 275 20.51 1.80 2.63
CA GLY A 275 20.90 1.80 1.22
C GLY A 275 21.68 0.54 0.82
N VAL A 276 22.49 -0.02 1.74
CA VAL A 276 23.16 -1.32 1.51
C VAL A 276 22.14 -2.46 1.36
N ILE A 277 21.10 -2.52 2.20
CA ILE A 277 20.04 -3.53 2.10
C ILE A 277 19.32 -3.45 0.75
N HIS A 278 18.95 -2.25 0.30
CA HIS A 278 18.29 -2.03 -1.00
C HIS A 278 19.20 -2.36 -2.19
N GLY A 279 20.49 -2.04 -2.10
CA GLY A 279 21.49 -2.37 -3.12
C GLY A 279 21.81 -3.86 -3.21
N LEU A 280 21.84 -4.58 -2.07
CA LEU A 280 21.97 -6.04 -2.05
C LEU A 280 20.73 -6.74 -2.63
N GLU A 281 19.52 -6.22 -2.40
CA GLU A 281 18.32 -6.71 -3.10
C GLU A 281 18.49 -6.56 -4.61
N THR A 282 18.83 -5.35 -5.10
CA THR A 282 19.07 -5.09 -6.54
C THR A 282 20.17 -5.98 -7.12
N PHE A 283 21.32 -6.15 -6.44
CA PHE A 283 22.39 -7.06 -6.87
C PHE A 283 21.87 -8.50 -7.02
N SER A 284 21.11 -8.99 -6.03
CA SER A 284 20.50 -10.32 -6.07
C SER A 284 19.36 -10.51 -7.09
N GLN A 285 18.99 -9.46 -7.83
CA GLN A 285 18.08 -9.50 -8.99
C GLN A 285 18.83 -9.39 -10.34
N LEU A 286 20.08 -8.92 -10.33
CA LEU A 286 20.97 -8.93 -11.51
C LEU A 286 21.53 -10.34 -11.76
N VAL A 287 21.86 -11.08 -10.71
CA VAL A 287 22.39 -12.45 -10.80
C VAL A 287 21.31 -13.44 -11.27
N ARG A 288 21.68 -14.33 -12.19
CA ARG A 288 20.86 -15.39 -12.78
C ARG A 288 21.61 -16.72 -12.75
N ALA A 289 20.92 -17.81 -13.07
CA ALA A 289 21.53 -19.10 -13.38
C ALA A 289 21.49 -19.35 -14.89
N THR A 290 22.64 -19.58 -15.52
CA THR A 290 22.74 -19.87 -16.95
C THR A 290 22.49 -21.36 -17.20
N PRO A 291 21.52 -21.76 -18.06
CA PRO A 291 21.31 -23.18 -18.36
C PRO A 291 22.33 -23.72 -19.37
N GLU A 292 22.99 -24.84 -19.07
CA GLU A 292 24.03 -25.47 -19.91
C GLU A 292 23.62 -25.82 -21.37
N SER A 293 22.33 -25.81 -21.70
CA SER A 293 21.80 -26.38 -22.95
C SER A 293 20.89 -25.44 -23.76
N ALA A 294 21.11 -24.11 -23.69
CA ALA A 294 20.28 -23.12 -24.37
C ALA A 294 20.25 -23.28 -25.92
N GLU A 295 21.33 -23.75 -26.53
CA GLU A 295 21.52 -23.74 -27.99
C GLU A 295 20.64 -24.73 -28.79
N SER A 296 20.04 -25.74 -28.15
CA SER A 296 19.54 -26.93 -28.84
C SER A 296 18.02 -27.08 -28.98
N THR A 297 17.20 -26.19 -28.38
CA THR A 297 15.74 -26.40 -28.31
C THR A 297 14.86 -25.19 -28.67
N GLY A 298 15.42 -23.97 -28.77
CA GLY A 298 14.63 -22.76 -29.00
C GLY A 298 13.62 -22.44 -27.86
N ALA A 299 13.74 -23.09 -26.72
CA ALA A 299 12.89 -22.86 -25.56
C ALA A 299 13.45 -21.69 -24.72
N ILE A 300 12.72 -20.58 -24.66
CA ILE A 300 13.05 -19.45 -23.78
C ILE A 300 13.17 -19.95 -22.34
N ALA A 301 14.38 -19.80 -21.78
CA ALA A 301 14.68 -20.16 -20.41
C ALA A 301 13.81 -19.35 -19.45
N ALA A 302 13.11 -20.02 -18.53
CA ALA A 302 12.52 -19.33 -17.40
C ALA A 302 13.66 -18.91 -16.46
N PRO A 303 13.75 -17.64 -16.03
CA PRO A 303 14.71 -17.20 -15.00
C PRO A 303 14.35 -17.82 -13.64
N SER A 304 14.77 -19.07 -13.44
CA SER A 304 14.55 -19.81 -12.21
C SER A 304 15.84 -19.83 -11.43
N LEU A 305 15.83 -19.30 -10.21
CA LEU A 305 16.93 -19.46 -9.27
C LEU A 305 16.98 -20.89 -8.72
N THR A 306 16.05 -21.78 -9.08
CA THR A 306 16.14 -23.21 -8.75
C THR A 306 17.34 -23.83 -9.46
N GLN A 307 18.43 -24.02 -8.75
CA GLN A 307 19.50 -24.91 -9.17
C GLN A 307 18.93 -26.28 -9.59
N LYS A 308 19.25 -26.68 -10.83
CA LYS A 308 20.07 -27.90 -10.92
C LYS A 308 21.44 -27.51 -10.38
N THR A 309 22.02 -28.35 -9.53
CA THR A 309 23.11 -28.03 -8.59
C THR A 309 24.42 -27.52 -9.20
N ASP A 310 24.51 -27.53 -10.53
CA ASP A 310 25.72 -27.43 -11.32
C ASP A 310 25.62 -26.32 -12.40
N ASN A 311 24.45 -25.65 -12.54
CA ASN A 311 24.32 -24.49 -13.41
C ASN A 311 25.24 -23.35 -12.92
N PRO A 312 26.06 -22.72 -13.78
CA PRO A 312 26.80 -21.51 -13.41
C PRO A 312 25.85 -20.33 -13.15
N LEU A 313 26.31 -19.38 -12.33
CA LEU A 313 25.61 -18.11 -12.10
C LEU A 313 26.27 -17.00 -12.93
N ASP A 314 25.47 -16.07 -13.45
CA ASP A 314 25.93 -14.94 -14.29
C ASP A 314 25.21 -13.63 -13.97
N ILE A 315 25.87 -12.50 -14.23
CA ILE A 315 25.25 -11.18 -14.40
C ILE A 315 25.41 -10.79 -15.88
N PRO A 316 24.31 -10.77 -16.66
CA PRO A 316 24.35 -10.36 -18.05
C PRO A 316 24.23 -8.84 -18.21
N ASN A 317 24.65 -8.33 -19.38
CA ASN A 317 24.66 -6.90 -19.75
C ASN A 317 25.59 -6.05 -18.87
N THR A 318 26.75 -6.59 -18.48
CA THR A 318 27.85 -5.80 -17.91
C THR A 318 28.51 -4.90 -18.97
N PRO A 319 29.15 -3.77 -18.58
CA PRO A 319 29.18 -3.22 -17.23
C PRO A 319 27.86 -2.54 -16.83
N TRP A 320 27.39 -2.81 -15.61
CA TRP A 320 26.31 -2.08 -14.97
C TRP A 320 26.87 -0.89 -14.17
N SER A 321 26.15 0.23 -14.20
CA SER A 321 26.28 1.30 -13.20
C SER A 321 24.88 1.80 -12.87
N ILE A 322 24.54 1.83 -11.58
CA ILE A 322 23.22 2.12 -11.04
C ILE A 322 23.36 3.19 -9.96
N GLN A 323 22.47 4.18 -9.94
CA GLN A 323 22.30 5.16 -8.87
C GLN A 323 20.80 5.22 -8.55
N ASP A 324 20.45 5.00 -7.29
CA ASP A 324 19.07 4.70 -6.93
C ASP A 324 18.69 5.17 -5.52
N GLU A 325 17.44 5.61 -5.37
CA GLU A 325 16.87 6.13 -4.13
C GLU A 325 15.33 6.14 -4.20
N PRO A 326 14.60 6.06 -3.09
CA PRO A 326 13.15 6.12 -3.13
C PRO A 326 12.62 7.54 -3.32
N ARG A 327 11.67 7.70 -4.25
CA ARG A 327 10.87 8.92 -4.49
C ARG A 327 10.09 9.36 -3.24
N TYR A 328 9.70 8.42 -2.38
CA TYR A 328 8.94 8.67 -1.16
C TYR A 328 9.55 7.94 0.05
N SER A 329 9.61 8.65 1.19
CA SER A 329 10.13 8.13 2.47
C SER A 329 9.19 7.12 3.15
N HIS A 330 7.89 7.18 2.84
CA HIS A 330 6.87 6.30 3.43
C HIS A 330 6.27 5.37 2.37
N ARG A 331 6.67 4.10 2.38
CA ARG A 331 6.27 3.11 1.35
C ARG A 331 5.66 1.88 2.03
N GLY A 332 4.36 1.97 2.32
CA GLY A 332 3.72 1.12 3.33
C GLY A 332 2.82 -0.01 2.82
N ILE A 333 2.64 -1.00 3.69
CA ILE A 333 1.47 -1.90 3.68
C ILE A 333 0.77 -1.74 5.03
N LEU A 334 -0.52 -1.39 5.02
CA LEU A 334 -1.39 -1.57 6.17
C LEU A 334 -1.92 -3.01 6.16
N LEU A 335 -1.71 -3.73 7.26
CA LEU A 335 -2.34 -5.02 7.52
C LEU A 335 -3.20 -4.95 8.77
N ASP A 336 -4.50 -5.13 8.57
CA ASP A 336 -5.46 -5.43 9.64
C ASP A 336 -5.27 -6.86 10.13
N THR A 337 -5.19 -7.00 11.45
CA THR A 337 -5.04 -8.26 12.17
C THR A 337 -6.07 -8.42 13.31
N SER A 338 -7.11 -7.58 13.29
CA SER A 338 -8.16 -7.50 14.31
C SER A 338 -9.50 -8.05 13.82
N ARG A 339 -9.89 -7.79 12.55
CA ARG A 339 -11.11 -8.37 11.96
C ARG A 339 -10.94 -9.88 11.76
N ASN A 340 -9.73 -10.35 11.45
CA ASN A 340 -9.28 -11.74 11.55
C ASN A 340 -7.83 -11.79 12.07
N TYR A 341 -7.48 -12.81 12.87
CA TYR A 341 -6.11 -13.00 13.37
C TYR A 341 -5.14 -13.60 12.32
N PHE A 342 -3.88 -13.16 12.37
CA PHE A 342 -2.79 -13.71 11.54
C PHE A 342 -1.61 -14.20 12.41
N PRO A 343 -1.26 -15.49 12.41
CA PRO A 343 -0.08 -16.00 13.09
C PRO A 343 1.19 -15.24 12.70
N VAL A 344 2.10 -15.02 13.67
CA VAL A 344 3.35 -14.26 13.49
C VAL A 344 4.14 -14.65 12.22
N LYS A 345 4.22 -15.95 11.91
CA LYS A 345 4.86 -16.48 10.68
C LYS A 345 4.32 -15.89 9.36
N ASP A 346 3.08 -15.40 9.33
CA ASP A 346 2.43 -14.82 8.16
C ASP A 346 2.73 -13.32 8.02
N ILE A 347 2.83 -12.61 9.16
CA ILE A 347 3.36 -11.24 9.25
C ILE A 347 4.84 -11.23 8.82
N ILE A 348 5.65 -12.13 9.39
CA ILE A 348 7.06 -12.34 9.07
C ILE A 348 7.26 -12.66 7.58
N ARG A 349 6.37 -13.46 6.97
CA ARG A 349 6.38 -13.76 5.53
C ARG A 349 6.04 -12.53 4.68
N THR A 350 5.11 -11.69 5.13
CA THR A 350 4.81 -10.39 4.49
C THR A 350 5.99 -9.42 4.56
N LEU A 351 6.67 -9.33 5.71
CA LEU A 351 7.89 -8.51 5.87
C LEU A 351 9.04 -8.97 4.95
N GLU A 352 9.21 -10.28 4.76
CA GLU A 352 10.18 -10.81 3.79
C GLU A 352 9.84 -10.36 2.36
N ALA A 353 8.58 -10.49 1.93
CA ALA A 353 8.11 -10.06 0.61
C ALA A 353 8.21 -8.53 0.40
N MET A 354 7.95 -7.73 1.45
CA MET A 354 8.16 -6.27 1.43
C MET A 354 9.61 -5.89 1.16
N SER A 355 10.57 -6.62 1.76
CA SER A 355 12.00 -6.36 1.54
C SER A 355 12.43 -6.55 0.08
N VAL A 356 11.86 -7.56 -0.61
CA VAL A 356 12.14 -7.85 -2.03
C VAL A 356 11.73 -6.70 -2.96
N VAL A 357 10.71 -5.93 -2.57
CA VAL A 357 10.16 -4.82 -3.36
C VAL A 357 10.52 -3.44 -2.82
N LYS A 358 11.40 -3.37 -1.80
CA LYS A 358 11.88 -2.13 -1.17
C LYS A 358 10.80 -1.28 -0.48
N MET A 359 9.72 -1.92 0.01
CA MET A 359 8.76 -1.29 0.94
C MET A 359 9.39 -1.19 2.34
N ASN A 360 9.12 -0.10 3.08
CA ASN A 360 9.83 0.24 4.32
C ASN A 360 8.92 0.57 5.52
N VAL A 361 7.59 0.48 5.39
CA VAL A 361 6.66 0.62 6.52
C VAL A 361 5.67 -0.55 6.55
N PHE A 362 5.67 -1.28 7.66
CA PHE A 362 4.59 -2.20 8.03
C PHE A 362 3.68 -1.47 9.01
N HIS A 363 2.55 -1.00 8.51
CA HIS A 363 1.52 -0.34 9.30
C HIS A 363 0.60 -1.43 9.86
N TRP A 364 0.68 -1.63 11.18
CA TRP A 364 0.05 -2.74 11.86
C TRP A 364 -1.25 -2.29 12.53
N HIS A 365 -2.36 -2.47 11.81
CA HIS A 365 -3.70 -2.31 12.36
C HIS A 365 -4.02 -3.52 13.24
N VAL A 366 -3.72 -3.38 14.54
CA VAL A 366 -3.68 -4.49 15.51
C VAL A 366 -4.87 -4.51 16.46
N LEU A 367 -5.68 -3.45 16.53
CA LEU A 367 -6.87 -3.33 17.38
C LEU A 367 -8.07 -2.81 16.57
N ASP A 368 -9.27 -3.35 16.81
CA ASP A 368 -10.53 -2.83 16.23
C ASP A 368 -11.75 -3.30 17.04
N GLN A 369 -12.98 -3.07 16.58
CA GLN A 369 -14.21 -3.44 17.30
C GLN A 369 -14.47 -4.95 17.32
N GLN A 370 -13.96 -5.71 16.36
CA GLN A 370 -14.07 -7.17 16.31
C GLN A 370 -13.19 -7.84 17.37
N SER A 371 -11.91 -7.47 17.50
CA SER A 371 -11.04 -8.07 18.50
C SER A 371 -9.92 -7.18 19.07
N TYR A 372 -9.30 -7.66 20.16
CA TYR A 372 -8.14 -7.07 20.82
C TYR A 372 -7.05 -8.16 20.98
N PRO A 373 -6.29 -8.50 19.93
CA PRO A 373 -5.31 -9.59 19.97
C PRO A 373 -4.00 -9.22 20.67
N LEU A 374 -3.66 -7.93 20.78
CA LEU A 374 -2.41 -7.50 21.42
C LEU A 374 -2.45 -7.73 22.95
N VAL A 375 -1.48 -8.46 23.49
CA VAL A 375 -1.36 -8.66 24.94
C VAL A 375 -0.80 -7.40 25.59
N SER A 376 -1.55 -6.81 26.53
CA SER A 376 -1.07 -5.76 27.42
C SER A 376 -0.59 -6.33 28.75
N LYS A 377 0.55 -5.85 29.26
CA LYS A 377 1.05 -6.16 30.62
C LYS A 377 0.32 -5.34 31.68
N THR A 378 -0.04 -4.10 31.38
CA THR A 378 -0.76 -3.18 32.26
C THR A 378 -2.25 -3.52 32.37
N PHE A 379 -2.88 -3.97 31.28
CA PHE A 379 -4.30 -4.35 31.25
C PHE A 379 -4.53 -5.71 30.55
N PRO A 380 -4.09 -6.85 31.14
CA PRO A 380 -4.21 -8.18 30.50
C PRO A 380 -5.63 -8.59 30.14
N GLU A 381 -6.63 -8.07 30.87
CA GLU A 381 -8.06 -8.27 30.63
C GLU A 381 -8.51 -7.90 29.21
N LEU A 382 -7.82 -6.95 28.55
CA LEU A 382 -8.15 -6.50 27.18
C LEU A 382 -8.05 -7.66 26.19
N SER A 383 -6.92 -8.36 26.12
CA SER A 383 -6.78 -9.54 25.26
C SER A 383 -7.53 -10.75 25.80
N ALA A 384 -7.53 -10.97 27.12
CA ALA A 384 -8.20 -12.12 27.74
C ALA A 384 -9.74 -12.15 27.55
N LYS A 385 -10.36 -11.03 27.18
CA LYS A 385 -11.81 -10.91 26.90
C LYS A 385 -12.14 -10.33 25.52
N GLY A 386 -11.19 -9.64 24.88
CA GLY A 386 -11.37 -8.96 23.60
C GLY A 386 -10.76 -9.69 22.41
N ALA A 387 -9.78 -10.58 22.59
CA ALA A 387 -9.26 -11.40 21.48
C ALA A 387 -10.32 -12.38 20.96
N GLU A 388 -10.24 -12.77 19.67
CA GLU A 388 -11.14 -13.77 19.06
C GLU A 388 -11.16 -15.08 19.89
N ARG A 389 -9.96 -15.49 20.33
CA ARG A 389 -9.70 -16.65 21.21
C ARG A 389 -8.51 -16.37 22.12
N PRO A 390 -8.41 -17.04 23.30
CA PRO A 390 -7.27 -16.88 24.21
C PRO A 390 -5.90 -17.27 23.65
N ASP A 391 -5.86 -18.04 22.55
CA ASP A 391 -4.64 -18.48 21.87
C ASP A 391 -4.37 -17.76 20.53
N LEU A 392 -5.23 -16.81 20.13
CA LEU A 392 -5.09 -15.98 18.94
C LEU A 392 -4.73 -14.55 19.36
N VAL A 393 -3.52 -14.40 19.88
CA VAL A 393 -2.99 -13.17 20.48
C VAL A 393 -1.56 -12.88 20.01
N TYR A 394 -1.07 -11.67 20.29
CA TYR A 394 0.31 -11.24 20.07
C TYR A 394 0.96 -10.89 21.42
N THR A 395 1.93 -11.68 21.86
CA THR A 395 2.71 -11.41 23.07
C THR A 395 3.70 -10.26 22.86
N HIS A 396 4.31 -9.74 23.94
CA HIS A 396 5.37 -8.75 23.79
C HIS A 396 6.59 -9.33 23.07
N GLU A 397 6.81 -10.63 23.23
CA GLU A 397 7.89 -11.42 22.64
C GLU A 397 7.65 -11.61 21.13
N ASP A 398 6.40 -11.85 20.72
CA ASP A 398 5.99 -11.85 19.30
C ASP A 398 6.19 -10.48 18.64
N VAL A 399 5.76 -9.41 19.32
CA VAL A 399 5.89 -8.02 18.83
C VAL A 399 7.36 -7.63 18.71
N ALA A 400 8.19 -7.97 19.70
CA ALA A 400 9.64 -7.74 19.62
C ALA A 400 10.28 -8.51 18.46
N ALA A 401 9.86 -9.75 18.19
CA ALA A 401 10.34 -10.52 17.04
C ALA A 401 9.90 -9.93 15.69
N ILE A 402 8.68 -9.41 15.59
CA ILE A 402 8.16 -8.71 14.40
C ILE A 402 8.95 -7.41 14.14
N ILE A 403 9.15 -6.60 15.18
CA ILE A 403 9.95 -5.36 15.12
C ILE A 403 11.39 -5.67 14.69
N GLN A 404 12.05 -6.65 15.32
CA GLN A 404 13.41 -7.05 14.98
C GLN A 404 13.53 -7.58 13.54
N TYR A 405 12.59 -8.41 13.09
CA TYR A 405 12.61 -8.97 11.73
C TYR A 405 12.40 -7.90 10.66
N GLY A 406 11.57 -6.89 10.95
CA GLY A 406 11.42 -5.67 10.15
C GLY A 406 12.68 -4.82 10.16
N GLU A 407 13.26 -4.55 11.33
CA GLU A 407 14.49 -3.75 11.47
C GLU A 407 15.65 -4.34 10.68
N GLU A 408 15.87 -5.65 10.75
CA GLU A 408 16.89 -6.35 9.97
C GLU A 408 16.76 -6.16 8.44
N ARG A 409 15.61 -5.69 7.96
CA ARG A 409 15.26 -5.47 6.54
C ARG A 409 15.03 -3.99 6.19
N GLY A 410 15.21 -3.06 7.14
CA GLY A 410 14.89 -1.65 6.94
C GLY A 410 13.39 -1.36 6.87
N ILE A 411 12.55 -2.21 7.50
CA ILE A 411 11.09 -2.05 7.55
C ILE A 411 10.70 -1.58 8.95
N ARG A 412 10.21 -0.34 9.02
CA ARG A 412 9.64 0.26 10.23
C ARG A 412 8.32 -0.44 10.58
N VAL A 413 8.12 -0.80 11.84
CA VAL A 413 6.84 -1.31 12.35
C VAL A 413 6.09 -0.17 13.02
N LEU A 414 5.05 0.32 12.36
CA LEU A 414 4.21 1.44 12.75
C LEU A 414 2.89 0.89 13.30
N PRO A 415 2.64 0.93 14.62
CA PRO A 415 1.39 0.42 15.18
C PRO A 415 0.24 1.42 15.00
N GLU A 416 -0.98 0.90 14.83
CA GLU A 416 -2.22 1.68 14.90
C GLU A 416 -3.00 1.42 16.18
N PHE A 417 -3.30 2.52 16.87
CA PHE A 417 -4.15 2.62 18.04
C PHE A 417 -5.45 3.32 17.61
N ASP A 418 -6.34 2.63 16.90
CA ASP A 418 -7.58 3.27 16.47
C ASP A 418 -8.55 3.44 17.65
N ALA A 419 -8.86 4.71 17.94
CA ALA A 419 -9.85 5.16 18.90
C ALA A 419 -10.16 6.65 18.66
N PRO A 420 -11.42 7.10 18.79
CA PRO A 420 -12.47 6.51 19.61
C PRO A 420 -13.54 5.75 18.82
N GLY A 421 -13.34 5.54 17.52
CA GLY A 421 -14.07 4.55 16.72
C GLY A 421 -13.81 3.13 17.22
N HIS A 422 -14.22 2.11 16.46
CA HIS A 422 -13.55 0.79 16.41
C HIS A 422 -13.12 0.14 17.74
N THR A 423 -13.92 0.25 18.80
CA THR A 423 -13.48 -0.10 20.17
C THR A 423 -14.46 -1.01 20.93
N ALA A 424 -15.39 -1.68 20.25
CA ALA A 424 -16.33 -2.62 20.91
C ALA A 424 -15.62 -3.80 21.62
N SER A 425 -14.45 -4.24 21.13
CA SER A 425 -13.60 -5.27 21.75
C SER A 425 -13.06 -4.85 23.13
N TRP A 426 -12.75 -3.56 23.31
CA TRP A 426 -12.29 -2.97 24.57
C TRP A 426 -13.40 -3.04 25.64
N GLY A 427 -14.65 -2.83 25.20
CA GLY A 427 -15.85 -2.94 26.02
C GLY A 427 -16.11 -4.36 26.56
N ARG A 428 -15.47 -5.40 26.02
CA ARG A 428 -15.51 -6.76 26.57
C ARG A 428 -14.75 -6.86 27.90
N ALA A 429 -13.64 -6.13 28.01
CA ALA A 429 -12.81 -6.05 29.22
C ALA A 429 -13.32 -4.99 30.20
N PHE A 430 -13.64 -3.80 29.70
CA PHE A 430 -14.03 -2.64 30.50
C PHE A 430 -15.38 -2.06 30.00
N PRO A 431 -16.53 -2.67 30.35
CA PRO A 431 -17.85 -2.26 29.81
C PRO A 431 -18.26 -0.81 30.11
N ASN A 432 -17.60 -0.11 31.04
CA ASN A 432 -17.87 1.29 31.38
C ASN A 432 -17.15 2.31 30.50
N ILE A 433 -16.06 1.94 29.80
CA ILE A 433 -15.31 2.89 28.95
C ILE A 433 -15.88 3.00 27.53
N THR A 434 -16.92 2.20 27.20
CA THR A 434 -17.53 2.13 25.87
C THR A 434 -19.04 2.37 25.91
N VAL A 435 -19.59 2.87 24.80
CA VAL A 435 -21.03 3.00 24.54
C VAL A 435 -21.42 2.34 23.21
N CYS A 436 -22.73 2.11 23.04
CA CYS A 436 -23.38 1.46 21.90
C CYS A 436 -22.89 0.04 21.49
N VAL A 437 -22.09 -0.63 22.32
CA VAL A 437 -21.60 -2.00 22.09
C VAL A 437 -22.72 -2.96 21.64
N ASP A 438 -22.46 -3.69 20.54
CA ASP A 438 -23.36 -4.64 19.85
C ASP A 438 -24.68 -4.05 19.31
N LYS A 439 -24.91 -2.74 19.41
CA LYS A 439 -26.25 -2.15 19.25
C LYS A 439 -26.79 -2.29 17.82
N GLN A 440 -27.98 -2.87 17.70
CA GLN A 440 -28.64 -3.12 16.42
C GLN A 440 -29.74 -2.11 16.07
N PRO A 441 -30.02 -1.89 14.77
CA PRO A 441 -29.22 -2.36 13.63
C PRO A 441 -27.88 -1.59 13.54
N HIS A 442 -26.77 -2.30 13.36
CA HIS A 442 -25.41 -1.73 13.43
C HIS A 442 -25.24 -0.49 12.54
N ALA A 443 -25.81 -0.49 11.32
CA ALA A 443 -25.74 0.60 10.35
C ALA A 443 -26.42 1.94 10.79
N GLN A 444 -26.99 2.01 12.00
CA GLN A 444 -27.39 3.28 12.64
C GLN A 444 -26.32 3.83 13.60
N TYR A 445 -25.34 3.01 14.00
CA TYR A 445 -24.43 3.23 15.12
C TYR A 445 -22.95 3.02 14.77
N ALA A 446 -22.61 2.30 13.70
CA ALA A 446 -21.28 2.19 13.08
C ALA A 446 -21.46 1.87 11.59
N ALA A 447 -20.40 1.92 10.78
CA ALA A 447 -20.47 1.49 9.38
C ALA A 447 -20.68 -0.02 9.23
N GLU A 448 -20.00 -0.79 10.10
CA GLU A 448 -20.01 -2.25 10.15
C GLU A 448 -20.27 -2.79 11.59
N PRO A 449 -20.63 -4.08 11.76
CA PRO A 449 -20.80 -4.71 13.06
C PRO A 449 -19.49 -5.36 13.60
N PRO A 450 -19.31 -5.44 14.94
CA PRO A 450 -20.19 -4.95 15.99
C PRO A 450 -19.94 -3.47 16.34
N ALA A 451 -20.96 -2.63 16.24
CA ALA A 451 -20.86 -1.22 16.66
C ALA A 451 -20.41 -1.09 18.13
N GLY A 452 -19.48 -0.19 18.42
CA GLY A 452 -19.10 0.20 19.78
C GLY A 452 -17.92 1.20 19.79
N GLN A 453 -18.02 2.22 20.64
CA GLN A 453 -17.05 3.33 20.70
C GLN A 453 -16.71 3.72 22.13
N LEU A 454 -15.53 4.30 22.36
CA LEU A 454 -15.16 4.86 23.67
C LEU A 454 -16.11 5.98 24.11
N ASP A 455 -16.31 6.13 25.43
CA ASP A 455 -17.03 7.23 26.08
C ASP A 455 -16.02 8.33 26.52
N PRO A 456 -16.03 9.53 25.87
CA PRO A 456 -15.11 10.61 26.22
C PRO A 456 -15.44 11.36 27.52
N LEU A 457 -16.56 11.05 28.20
CA LEU A 457 -16.94 11.62 29.49
C LEU A 457 -16.76 10.63 30.65
N GLU A 458 -16.10 9.50 30.40
CA GLU A 458 -15.72 8.53 31.42
C GLU A 458 -14.26 8.75 31.87
N PRO A 459 -14.01 9.13 33.14
CA PRO A 459 -12.64 9.35 33.63
C PRO A 459 -11.75 8.10 33.55
N PHE A 460 -12.32 6.91 33.70
CA PHE A 460 -11.58 5.65 33.64
C PHE A 460 -11.05 5.34 32.23
N THR A 461 -11.72 5.79 31.15
CA THR A 461 -11.20 5.69 29.77
C THR A 461 -9.78 6.22 29.70
N TYR A 462 -9.55 7.42 30.24
CA TYR A 462 -8.24 8.08 30.21
C TYR A 462 -7.20 7.42 31.14
N THR A 463 -7.63 6.63 32.14
CA THR A 463 -6.72 5.81 32.94
C THR A 463 -6.22 4.59 32.15
N VAL A 464 -7.10 3.98 31.33
CA VAL A 464 -6.73 2.89 30.43
C VAL A 464 -5.84 3.40 29.29
N LEU A 465 -6.21 4.53 28.67
CA LEU A 465 -5.40 5.15 27.62
C LEU A 465 -3.99 5.51 28.09
N ASP A 466 -3.84 6.18 29.25
CA ASP A 466 -2.53 6.60 29.78
C ASP A 466 -1.56 5.42 29.99
N GLY A 467 -2.05 4.32 30.56
CA GLY A 467 -1.25 3.12 30.77
C GLY A 467 -0.88 2.41 29.46
N LEU A 468 -1.82 2.29 28.52
CA LEU A 468 -1.56 1.68 27.22
C LEU A 468 -0.57 2.51 26.39
N VAL A 469 -0.71 3.84 26.33
CA VAL A 469 0.18 4.70 25.55
C VAL A 469 1.63 4.60 26.03
N LYS A 470 1.86 4.54 27.36
CA LYS A 470 3.20 4.36 27.94
C LYS A 470 3.79 2.98 27.66
N GLU A 471 2.95 1.94 27.71
CA GLU A 471 3.37 0.58 27.37
C GLU A 471 3.70 0.44 25.88
N TRP A 472 2.88 1.01 24.99
CA TRP A 472 3.08 1.04 23.55
C TRP A 472 4.33 1.84 23.17
N ALA A 473 4.57 3.00 23.79
CA ALA A 473 5.75 3.80 23.50
C ALA A 473 7.06 3.11 23.88
N ALA A 474 7.04 2.26 24.92
CA ALA A 474 8.17 1.42 25.30
C ALA A 474 8.30 0.14 24.45
N GLN A 475 7.20 -0.34 23.86
CA GLN A 475 7.15 -1.57 23.05
C GLN A 475 7.49 -1.32 21.58
N PHE A 476 7.06 -0.20 21.00
CA PHE A 476 7.26 0.15 19.60
C PHE A 476 8.25 1.33 19.49
N PRO A 477 9.44 1.14 18.90
CA PRO A 477 10.49 2.16 18.91
C PRO A 477 10.23 3.33 17.96
N ASP A 478 9.39 3.15 16.93
CA ASP A 478 9.18 4.16 15.88
C ASP A 478 8.69 5.50 16.45
N SER A 479 9.19 6.62 15.91
CA SER A 479 8.84 7.97 16.35
C SER A 479 7.45 8.44 15.86
N GLN A 480 6.75 7.63 15.07
CA GLN A 480 5.37 7.84 14.63
C GLN A 480 4.43 6.79 15.23
N VAL A 481 3.16 7.14 15.34
CA VAL A 481 2.07 6.25 15.76
C VAL A 481 0.80 6.61 15.00
N HIS A 482 0.06 5.63 14.49
CA HIS A 482 -1.27 5.89 13.94
C HIS A 482 -2.30 5.87 15.09
N MET A 483 -3.15 6.89 15.17
CA MET A 483 -4.20 7.03 16.20
C MET A 483 -5.61 6.75 15.65
N GLY A 484 -5.69 6.21 14.43
CA GLY A 484 -6.93 6.02 13.68
C GLY A 484 -7.80 7.27 13.63
N GLY A 485 -9.01 7.17 14.16
CA GLY A 485 -9.95 8.27 14.32
C GLY A 485 -10.88 8.49 13.13
N ASP A 486 -11.02 7.51 12.25
CA ASP A 486 -12.03 7.43 11.21
C ASP A 486 -13.41 7.05 11.77
N GLU A 487 -14.42 7.18 10.88
CA GLU A 487 -15.82 6.75 10.99
C GLU A 487 -16.58 7.02 12.31
N VAL A 488 -16.10 7.96 13.15
CA VAL A 488 -16.62 8.27 14.50
C VAL A 488 -18.13 8.58 14.48
N SER A 489 -18.92 7.59 14.88
CA SER A 489 -20.37 7.62 14.84
C SER A 489 -20.97 8.49 15.92
N LEU A 490 -21.42 9.66 15.50
CA LEU A 490 -22.16 10.59 16.35
C LEU A 490 -23.46 9.97 16.89
N ASN A 491 -24.04 8.99 16.18
CA ASN A 491 -25.25 8.29 16.61
C ASN A 491 -24.97 7.25 17.70
N CYS A 492 -23.77 6.65 17.74
CA CYS A 492 -23.33 5.83 18.86
C CYS A 492 -23.36 6.65 20.16
N TRP A 493 -22.67 7.80 20.18
CA TRP A 493 -22.63 8.68 21.35
C TRP A 493 -24.00 9.25 21.73
N ARG A 494 -24.82 9.70 20.75
CA ARG A 494 -26.20 10.18 20.99
C ARG A 494 -27.13 9.11 21.61
N SER A 495 -26.73 7.84 21.68
CA SER A 495 -27.48 6.80 22.37
C SER A 495 -27.24 6.70 23.87
N SER A 496 -26.18 7.33 24.40
CA SER A 496 -25.94 7.52 25.84
C SER A 496 -26.59 8.83 26.30
N GLU A 497 -27.47 8.77 27.30
CA GLU A 497 -28.11 9.98 27.83
C GLU A 497 -27.09 10.97 28.45
N ARG A 498 -25.98 10.48 29.02
CA ARG A 498 -24.84 11.31 29.49
C ARG A 498 -24.24 12.15 28.36
N LEU A 499 -23.86 11.49 27.26
CA LEU A 499 -23.24 12.14 26.11
C LEU A 499 -24.22 13.06 25.38
N LYS A 500 -25.47 12.62 25.25
CA LYS A 500 -26.58 13.37 24.64
C LYS A 500 -26.93 14.65 25.41
N ASP A 501 -26.83 14.65 26.74
CA ASP A 501 -26.97 15.86 27.56
C ASP A 501 -25.82 16.85 27.30
N TYR A 502 -24.57 16.39 27.39
CA TYR A 502 -23.37 17.18 27.11
C TYR A 502 -23.40 17.84 25.71
N ILE A 503 -23.79 17.07 24.69
CA ILE A 503 -23.94 17.53 23.31
C ILE A 503 -24.95 18.69 23.25
N ARG A 504 -26.14 18.49 23.82
CA ARG A 504 -27.29 19.40 23.71
C ARG A 504 -27.21 20.65 24.60
N HIS A 505 -26.52 20.58 25.72
CA HIS A 505 -26.52 21.63 26.73
C HIS A 505 -25.10 22.19 26.97
N PRO A 506 -24.66 23.19 26.18
CA PRO A 506 -23.36 23.86 26.36
C PRO A 506 -23.08 24.37 27.78
N SER A 507 -24.13 24.66 28.55
CA SER A 507 -24.07 24.99 29.98
C SER A 507 -23.47 23.89 30.84
N HIS A 508 -23.82 22.63 30.61
CA HIS A 508 -23.40 21.50 31.46
C HIS A 508 -22.00 20.98 31.13
N ARG A 509 -21.46 21.32 29.95
CA ARG A 509 -20.17 20.76 29.46
C ARG A 509 -19.02 20.93 30.43
N LYS A 510 -18.98 22.05 31.16
CA LYS A 510 -17.96 22.34 32.17
C LYS A 510 -17.99 21.38 33.36
N ASP A 511 -19.16 20.89 33.74
CA ASP A 511 -19.32 20.00 34.89
C ASP A 511 -18.80 18.60 34.56
N TYR A 512 -19.07 18.11 33.34
CA TYR A 512 -18.47 16.88 32.81
C TYR A 512 -16.95 17.03 32.56
N GLU A 513 -16.50 18.09 31.86
CA GLU A 513 -15.08 18.30 31.54
C GLU A 513 -14.20 18.44 32.79
N LYS A 514 -14.76 18.93 33.91
CA LYS A 514 -14.09 19.04 35.22
C LYS A 514 -13.95 17.69 35.95
N ALA A 515 -14.78 16.71 35.64
CA ALA A 515 -14.70 15.36 36.24
C ALA A 515 -13.63 14.48 35.58
N LEU A 516 -13.20 14.83 34.36
CA LEU A 516 -12.14 14.15 33.64
C LEU A 516 -10.75 14.53 34.18
N PRO A 517 -9.72 13.68 34.00
CA PRO A 517 -8.34 14.06 34.28
C PRO A 517 -7.95 15.36 33.55
N PRO A 518 -7.08 16.21 34.13
CA PRO A 518 -6.59 17.38 33.43
C PRO A 518 -5.86 16.95 32.16
N THR A 519 -6.05 17.69 31.07
CA THR A 519 -5.16 17.61 29.92
C THR A 519 -3.76 18.04 30.35
N VAL A 520 -2.74 17.23 30.05
CA VAL A 520 -1.35 17.68 30.07
C VAL A 520 -1.29 18.97 29.25
N THR A 521 -0.72 20.02 29.81
CA THR A 521 -0.66 21.32 29.12
C THR A 521 0.42 21.22 28.04
N PRO A 522 0.10 21.31 26.74
CA PRO A 522 1.12 21.35 25.70
C PRO A 522 2.04 22.54 25.97
N LEU A 523 3.35 22.32 25.89
CA LEU A 523 4.40 23.28 26.27
C LEU A 523 4.05 24.70 25.79
N SER A 524 3.88 25.63 26.74
CA SER A 524 3.47 26.99 26.40
C SER A 524 4.50 27.67 25.50
N SER A 525 4.06 28.54 24.61
CA SER A 525 4.93 29.24 23.65
C SER A 525 6.09 30.02 24.31
N SER A 526 5.96 30.38 25.59
CA SER A 526 7.00 30.96 26.44
C SER A 526 8.13 30.00 26.85
N GLN A 527 8.05 28.71 26.56
CA GLN A 527 9.05 27.67 26.84
C GLN A 527 9.65 27.05 25.56
N ALA A 528 9.36 27.64 24.39
CA ALA A 528 9.77 27.14 23.08
C ALA A 528 10.98 27.89 22.51
N SER A 529 12.20 27.54 22.97
CA SER A 529 13.46 28.10 22.50
C SER A 529 14.17 27.25 21.43
N SER A 530 13.43 26.38 20.72
CA SER A 530 13.95 25.49 19.66
C SER A 530 12.91 25.38 18.54
N PRO A 531 13.32 25.35 17.25
CA PRO A 531 12.40 25.20 16.12
C PRO A 531 11.61 23.88 16.14
N SER A 532 12.08 22.86 16.86
CA SER A 532 11.34 21.59 17.04
C SER A 532 9.99 21.72 17.80
N LYS A 533 9.69 22.86 18.42
CA LYS A 533 8.50 23.05 19.27
C LYS A 533 7.34 23.84 18.64
N SER A 534 7.50 24.40 17.43
CA SER A 534 6.35 24.94 16.66
C SER A 534 5.36 23.84 16.27
N ASP A 535 5.91 22.66 16.03
CA ASP A 535 5.26 21.47 15.49
C ASP A 535 4.28 20.82 16.47
N LEU A 536 4.32 21.24 17.74
CA LEU A 536 3.43 20.83 18.83
C LEU A 536 2.22 21.78 19.00
N LEU A 537 2.10 22.84 18.19
CA LEU A 537 0.97 23.77 18.26
C LEU A 537 -0.32 23.08 17.80
N MET A 538 -1.38 23.20 18.59
CA MET A 538 -2.69 22.58 18.31
C MET A 538 -3.57 23.50 17.46
N ARG A 539 -3.48 23.44 16.11
CA ARG A 539 -4.40 24.18 15.22
C ARG A 539 -5.73 23.48 15.00
N ARG A 540 -6.78 24.30 14.90
CA ARG A 540 -8.14 23.87 14.56
C ARG A 540 -8.26 23.49 13.08
N THR A 541 -8.98 22.41 12.79
CA THR A 541 -9.13 21.82 11.45
C THR A 541 -10.21 22.51 10.61
N GLY A 542 -11.34 22.83 11.24
CA GLY A 542 -12.49 23.50 10.63
C GLY A 542 -12.55 25.01 10.87
N SER A 543 -13.53 25.66 10.26
CA SER A 543 -13.89 27.06 10.51
C SER A 543 -15.37 27.19 10.90
N GLY A 544 -15.70 28.23 11.66
CA GLY A 544 -17.04 28.41 12.23
C GLY A 544 -17.23 27.76 13.60
N SER A 545 -18.48 27.73 14.06
CA SER A 545 -18.88 27.20 15.37
C SER A 545 -18.67 25.69 15.48
N GLN A 546 -18.07 25.25 16.59
CA GLN A 546 -17.94 23.83 16.93
C GLN A 546 -19.28 23.23 17.38
N SER A 547 -19.63 22.02 16.91
CA SER A 547 -20.83 21.32 17.38
C SER A 547 -20.65 20.74 18.81
N GLY A 548 -21.70 20.12 19.37
CA GLY A 548 -21.55 19.41 20.64
C GLY A 548 -20.75 18.13 20.51
N GLU A 549 -20.93 17.45 19.38
CA GLU A 549 -20.25 16.26 18.96
C GLU A 549 -18.77 16.51 18.65
N ASP A 550 -18.44 17.57 17.91
CA ASP A 550 -17.04 17.96 17.66
C ASP A 550 -16.32 18.33 18.96
N ARG A 551 -16.98 19.00 19.91
CA ARG A 551 -16.34 19.32 21.21
C ARG A 551 -16.18 18.06 22.06
N LEU A 552 -17.09 17.09 21.96
CA LEU A 552 -16.97 15.79 22.64
C LEU A 552 -15.77 14.98 22.08
N LEU A 553 -15.58 14.99 20.76
CA LEU A 553 -14.39 14.41 20.11
C LEU A 553 -13.12 15.19 20.46
N GLU A 554 -13.16 16.52 20.49
CA GLU A 554 -12.02 17.34 20.91
C GLU A 554 -11.63 17.10 22.38
N VAL A 555 -12.58 16.77 23.27
CA VAL A 555 -12.33 16.39 24.67
C VAL A 555 -11.57 15.06 24.80
N TYR A 556 -11.76 14.13 23.85
CA TYR A 556 -10.93 12.93 23.69
C TYR A 556 -9.56 13.27 23.10
N LEU A 557 -9.53 13.96 21.95
CA LEU A 557 -8.28 14.27 21.22
C LEU A 557 -7.32 15.16 22.03
N ASP A 558 -7.82 16.20 22.72
CA ASP A 558 -7.03 17.07 23.60
C ASP A 558 -6.26 16.27 24.69
N ARG A 559 -6.68 15.02 25.00
CA ARG A 559 -6.02 14.10 25.95
C ARG A 559 -5.20 13.01 25.28
N ALA A 560 -5.79 12.24 24.37
CA ALA A 560 -5.11 11.11 23.71
C ALA A 560 -3.86 11.57 22.93
N VAL A 561 -3.97 12.69 22.22
CA VAL A 561 -2.83 13.29 21.51
C VAL A 561 -1.74 13.75 22.49
N ALA A 562 -2.14 14.34 23.63
CA ALA A 562 -1.19 14.82 24.62
C ALA A 562 -0.39 13.66 25.26
N MET A 563 -1.03 12.51 25.51
CA MET A 563 -0.36 11.29 26.01
C MET A 563 0.70 10.80 25.02
N PHE A 564 0.41 10.76 23.72
CA PHE A 564 1.41 10.34 22.71
C PHE A 564 2.54 11.36 22.55
N LEU A 565 2.24 12.67 22.58
CA LEU A 565 3.26 13.72 22.53
C LEU A 565 4.16 13.76 23.79
N GLU A 566 3.67 13.33 24.96
CA GLU A 566 4.51 13.13 26.15
C GLU A 566 5.50 11.95 26.01
N GLN A 567 5.26 11.04 25.05
CA GLN A 567 6.15 9.91 24.74
C GLN A 567 6.99 10.17 23.47
N ASP A 568 7.13 11.44 23.07
CA ASP A 568 7.79 11.90 21.83
C ASP A 568 7.26 11.22 20.53
N LYS A 569 6.03 10.68 20.55
CA LYS A 569 5.40 10.05 19.38
C LYS A 569 4.64 11.07 18.55
N ARG A 570 4.99 11.20 17.27
CA ARG A 570 4.30 12.04 16.28
C ARG A 570 3.04 11.33 15.77
N PRO A 571 1.85 11.93 15.90
CA PRO A 571 0.61 11.27 15.50
C PRO A 571 0.40 11.28 13.97
N ILE A 572 -0.14 10.17 13.49
CA ILE A 572 -0.80 10.02 12.19
C ILE A 572 -2.29 9.73 12.46
N VAL A 573 -3.19 10.28 11.65
CA VAL A 573 -4.65 10.11 11.79
C VAL A 573 -5.32 9.94 10.42
N TRP A 574 -6.49 9.30 10.37
CA TRP A 574 -7.30 9.29 9.15
C TRP A 574 -7.90 10.67 8.83
N GLU A 575 -8.33 10.86 7.58
CA GLU A 575 -8.70 12.17 7.04
C GLU A 575 -9.95 12.80 7.67
N GLU A 576 -10.82 12.00 8.27
CA GLU A 576 -12.05 12.37 8.98
C GLU A 576 -11.79 13.45 10.04
N LEU A 577 -10.78 13.27 10.89
CA LEU A 577 -10.42 14.23 11.94
C LEU A 577 -9.96 15.58 11.35
N ALA A 578 -9.35 15.56 10.17
CA ALA A 578 -8.86 16.76 9.50
C ALA A 578 -9.93 17.44 8.62
N LEU A 579 -10.89 16.69 8.06
CA LEU A 579 -11.74 17.13 6.95
C LEU A 579 -13.25 17.12 7.21
N GLU A 580 -13.72 16.36 8.20
CA GLU A 580 -15.15 16.20 8.51
C GLU A 580 -15.48 16.76 9.90
N HIS A 581 -14.52 16.76 10.83
CA HIS A 581 -14.66 17.29 12.18
C HIS A 581 -14.07 18.69 12.38
N ASN A 582 -14.68 19.48 13.27
CA ASN A 582 -14.19 20.78 13.73
C ASN A 582 -13.48 20.63 15.08
N VAL A 583 -12.27 20.06 15.06
CA VAL A 583 -11.44 19.71 16.25
C VAL A 583 -10.08 20.41 16.21
N LYS A 584 -9.19 20.15 17.17
CA LYS A 584 -7.77 20.53 17.12
C LYS A 584 -6.90 19.30 16.82
N LEU A 585 -5.84 19.47 16.05
CA LEU A 585 -4.77 18.48 15.83
C LEU A 585 -3.40 19.19 15.85
N PRO A 586 -2.31 18.56 16.33
CA PRO A 586 -0.96 19.15 16.32
C PRO A 586 -0.54 19.52 14.90
N ASP A 587 0.17 20.62 14.71
CA ASP A 587 0.62 21.09 13.40
C ASP A 587 1.43 20.04 12.63
N SER A 588 2.23 19.24 13.33
CA SER A 588 3.01 18.15 12.75
C SER A 588 2.22 16.88 12.41
N ALA A 589 0.95 16.77 12.84
CA ALA A 589 0.15 15.57 12.63
C ALA A 589 0.01 15.24 11.14
N ILE A 590 0.44 14.03 10.78
CA ILE A 590 0.35 13.48 9.43
C ILE A 590 -1.08 12.97 9.25
N VAL A 591 -1.63 13.08 8.04
CA VAL A 591 -2.99 12.61 7.76
C VAL A 591 -2.97 11.57 6.66
N GLN A 592 -3.54 10.40 6.92
CA GLN A 592 -3.72 9.34 5.94
C GLN A 592 -5.03 9.55 5.18
N VAL A 593 -4.93 9.67 3.85
CA VAL A 593 -6.02 10.06 2.96
C VAL A 593 -6.39 8.90 2.05
N TRP A 594 -7.62 8.43 2.17
CA TRP A 594 -8.15 7.22 1.51
C TRP A 594 -9.29 7.50 0.52
N LYS A 595 -10.02 8.60 0.67
CA LYS A 595 -11.21 8.90 -0.15
C LYS A 595 -10.87 9.50 -1.51
N SER A 596 -9.98 10.50 -1.58
CA SER A 596 -9.59 11.11 -2.88
C SER A 596 -8.36 12.03 -2.85
N ALA A 597 -7.72 12.20 -4.00
CA ALA A 597 -6.72 13.25 -4.24
C ALA A 597 -7.27 14.70 -4.03
N SER A 598 -8.59 14.90 -4.11
CA SER A 598 -9.20 16.19 -3.78
C SER A 598 -9.19 16.49 -2.27
N ASN A 599 -9.25 15.44 -1.44
CA ASN A 599 -9.12 15.53 0.00
C ASN A 599 -7.67 15.73 0.43
N ALA A 600 -6.70 15.07 -0.23
CA ALA A 600 -5.27 15.36 -0.03
C ALA A 600 -4.95 16.86 -0.23
N LYS A 601 -5.52 17.49 -1.26
CA LYS A 601 -5.44 18.96 -1.46
C LYS A 601 -6.05 19.77 -0.33
N ARG A 602 -7.14 19.31 0.29
CA ARG A 602 -7.79 20.00 1.42
C ARG A 602 -6.90 19.95 2.66
N VAL A 603 -6.31 18.80 2.95
CA VAL A 603 -5.35 18.60 4.05
C VAL A 603 -4.08 19.42 3.85
N ILE A 604 -3.45 19.34 2.67
CA ILE A 604 -2.22 20.09 2.36
C ILE A 604 -2.46 21.61 2.48
N LYS A 605 -3.67 22.11 2.16
CA LYS A 605 -4.06 23.51 2.38
C LYS A 605 -4.20 23.92 3.85
N GLN A 606 -4.34 22.97 4.78
CA GLN A 606 -4.21 23.23 6.23
C GLN A 606 -2.73 23.30 6.67
N GLY A 607 -1.78 23.04 5.77
CA GLY A 607 -0.34 22.96 6.09
C GLY A 607 0.06 21.63 6.73
N ARG A 608 -0.70 20.56 6.51
CA ARG A 608 -0.47 19.22 7.07
C ARG A 608 0.11 18.28 6.01
N PRO A 609 1.11 17.44 6.33
CA PRO A 609 1.61 16.42 5.41
C PRO A 609 0.64 15.24 5.31
N VAL A 610 0.73 14.50 4.20
CA VAL A 610 -0.17 13.39 3.89
C VAL A 610 0.55 12.10 3.53
N ILE A 611 -0.08 11.00 3.89
CA ILE A 611 0.14 9.65 3.37
C ILE A 611 -1.08 9.31 2.51
N LEU A 612 -0.87 8.77 1.31
CA LEU A 612 -1.95 8.49 0.35
C LEU A 612 -2.25 7.00 0.26
N SER A 613 -3.46 6.60 0.63
CA SER A 613 -3.90 5.20 0.71
C SER A 613 -5.25 5.04 0.00
N SER A 614 -5.34 5.58 -1.23
CA SER A 614 -6.63 5.80 -1.91
C SER A 614 -7.38 4.50 -2.20
N ALA A 615 -8.57 4.31 -1.63
CA ALA A 615 -9.40 3.11 -1.77
C ALA A 615 -9.85 2.82 -3.21
N GLU A 616 -9.84 3.84 -4.09
CA GLU A 616 -10.06 3.62 -5.52
C GLU A 616 -8.92 2.83 -6.19
N PHE A 617 -7.71 2.83 -5.63
CA PHE A 617 -6.51 2.28 -6.27
C PHE A 617 -5.80 1.21 -5.44
N TRP A 618 -5.74 1.39 -4.11
CA TRP A 618 -4.76 0.77 -3.22
C TRP A 618 -5.36 0.05 -2.01
N TYR A 619 -6.68 0.07 -1.81
CA TYR A 619 -7.34 -0.94 -0.98
C TYR A 619 -7.38 -2.25 -1.77
N LEU A 620 -6.93 -3.35 -1.15
CA LEU A 620 -6.70 -4.64 -1.81
C LEU A 620 -7.74 -5.71 -1.40
N ASP A 621 -8.37 -5.54 -0.25
CA ASP A 621 -9.59 -6.23 0.22
C ASP A 621 -10.78 -6.11 -0.76
N CYS A 622 -10.86 -5.01 -1.52
CA CYS A 622 -12.00 -4.66 -2.36
C CYS A 622 -12.40 -5.74 -3.39
N GLY A 623 -13.71 -5.87 -3.60
CA GLY A 623 -14.28 -6.66 -4.69
C GLY A 623 -14.67 -8.12 -4.37
N HIS A 624 -14.53 -8.60 -3.13
CA HIS A 624 -14.86 -9.98 -2.73
C HIS A 624 -16.34 -10.22 -2.36
N GLY A 625 -17.26 -9.41 -2.90
CA GLY A 625 -18.67 -9.42 -2.54
C GLY A 625 -18.96 -8.72 -1.21
N SER A 626 -20.18 -8.88 -0.69
CA SER A 626 -20.57 -8.36 0.64
C SER A 626 -20.49 -9.49 1.68
N TRP A 627 -19.72 -9.27 2.76
CA TRP A 627 -19.55 -10.25 3.84
C TRP A 627 -20.72 -10.30 4.84
N LEU A 628 -21.58 -9.28 4.87
CA LEU A 628 -22.72 -9.20 5.78
C LEU A 628 -23.74 -10.32 5.53
N ILE A 629 -24.02 -11.12 6.56
CA ILE A 629 -24.90 -12.30 6.48
C ILE A 629 -26.29 -11.91 5.97
N GLY A 630 -26.73 -12.56 4.88
CA GLY A 630 -28.01 -12.29 4.22
C GLY A 630 -27.97 -11.19 3.15
N SER A 631 -26.82 -10.52 2.98
CA SER A 631 -26.58 -9.63 1.84
C SER A 631 -26.49 -10.41 0.53
N GLN A 632 -26.84 -9.74 -0.57
CA GLN A 632 -26.52 -10.13 -1.96
C GLN A 632 -25.79 -8.97 -2.68
N GLY A 633 -25.26 -8.02 -1.91
CA GLY A 633 -24.51 -6.87 -2.41
C GLY A 633 -23.09 -7.22 -2.83
N GLN A 634 -22.44 -6.24 -3.44
CA GLN A 634 -20.99 -6.26 -3.66
C GLN A 634 -20.25 -5.68 -2.43
N SER A 635 -18.92 -5.76 -2.46
CA SER A 635 -18.09 -4.93 -1.58
C SER A 635 -18.38 -3.45 -1.83
N TRP A 636 -18.19 -2.60 -0.83
CA TRP A 636 -18.41 -1.16 -0.96
C TRP A 636 -17.40 -0.51 -1.93
N CYS A 637 -16.25 -1.14 -2.16
CA CYS A 637 -15.22 -0.75 -3.11
C CYS A 637 -14.97 -1.82 -4.19
N GLY A 638 -14.48 -1.37 -5.36
CA GLY A 638 -14.24 -2.23 -6.53
C GLY A 638 -12.83 -2.83 -6.56
N TYR A 639 -12.67 -4.02 -7.13
CA TYR A 639 -11.39 -4.73 -7.16
C TYR A 639 -10.24 -3.93 -7.80
N SER A 640 -9.21 -3.67 -7.00
CA SER A 640 -7.95 -3.07 -7.43
C SER A 640 -7.07 -4.12 -8.13
N SER A 641 -7.03 -4.12 -9.46
CA SER A 641 -6.09 -4.96 -10.24
C SER A 641 -4.67 -4.39 -10.18
N TRP A 642 -3.65 -5.18 -10.52
CA TRP A 642 -2.26 -4.70 -10.53
C TRP A 642 -2.06 -3.50 -11.49
N GLN A 643 -2.77 -3.45 -12.62
CA GLN A 643 -2.73 -2.31 -13.54
C GLN A 643 -3.33 -1.05 -12.90
N ARG A 644 -4.39 -1.20 -12.09
CA ARG A 644 -4.99 -0.08 -11.35
C ARG A 644 -4.06 0.41 -10.25
N VAL A 645 -3.52 -0.52 -9.44
CA VAL A 645 -2.53 -0.22 -8.40
C VAL A 645 -1.31 0.52 -8.98
N TYR A 646 -0.78 0.05 -10.12
CA TYR A 646 0.35 0.67 -10.82
C TYR A 646 0.00 1.97 -11.56
N SER A 647 -1.27 2.22 -11.90
CA SER A 647 -1.67 3.45 -12.60
C SER A 647 -1.87 4.64 -11.67
N TYR A 648 -1.85 4.46 -10.35
CA TYR A 648 -2.11 5.56 -9.41
C TYR A 648 -1.11 6.72 -9.57
N ARG A 649 -1.63 7.95 -9.52
CA ARG A 649 -0.91 9.20 -9.75
C ARG A 649 -1.05 10.09 -8.52
N LEU A 650 -0.18 9.86 -7.54
CA LEU A 650 -0.22 10.51 -6.22
C LEU A 650 -0.19 12.03 -6.31
N THR A 651 0.59 12.56 -7.25
CA THR A 651 1.01 13.97 -7.29
C THR A 651 0.54 14.77 -8.50
N ASP A 652 -0.06 14.16 -9.53
CA ASP A 652 -0.45 14.83 -10.79
C ASP A 652 -1.32 16.08 -10.59
N GLN A 653 -2.09 16.10 -9.51
CA GLN A 653 -2.98 17.21 -9.22
C GLN A 653 -2.35 18.32 -8.34
N LEU A 654 -1.12 18.15 -7.88
CA LEU A 654 -0.43 18.98 -6.88
C LEU A 654 0.71 19.78 -7.51
N ASN A 655 0.94 21.02 -7.05
CA ASN A 655 2.12 21.79 -7.45
C ASN A 655 3.39 21.35 -6.68
N ALA A 656 4.58 21.75 -7.13
CA ALA A 656 5.85 21.29 -6.56
C ALA A 656 6.00 21.51 -5.03
N GLU A 657 5.46 22.59 -4.46
CA GLU A 657 5.48 22.80 -3.00
C GLU A 657 4.49 21.88 -2.27
N GLN A 658 3.33 21.61 -2.88
CA GLN A 658 2.36 20.65 -2.36
C GLN A 658 2.86 19.20 -2.46
N GLN A 659 3.69 18.88 -3.45
CA GLN A 659 4.26 17.53 -3.61
C GLN A 659 5.23 17.19 -2.48
N LYS A 660 5.98 18.17 -1.94
CA LYS A 660 6.84 17.99 -0.75
C LYS A 660 6.07 17.63 0.53
N MET A 661 4.74 17.87 0.55
CA MET A 661 3.87 17.51 1.65
C MET A 661 3.32 16.08 1.54
N VAL A 662 3.59 15.36 0.44
CA VAL A 662 3.26 13.94 0.28
C VAL A 662 4.46 13.11 0.74
N TYR A 663 4.37 12.49 1.92
CA TYR A 663 5.44 11.64 2.45
C TYR A 663 5.52 10.28 1.73
N GLY A 664 4.43 9.90 1.05
CA GLY A 664 4.30 8.67 0.28
C GLY A 664 2.90 8.13 0.37
N GLY A 665 2.78 6.84 0.65
CA GLY A 665 1.49 6.16 0.66
C GLY A 665 1.57 4.66 0.94
N GLU A 666 0.40 4.05 1.05
CA GLU A 666 0.26 2.66 1.47
C GLU A 666 -0.79 1.91 0.65
N VAL A 667 -0.60 0.60 0.50
CA VAL A 667 -1.70 -0.31 0.17
C VAL A 667 -2.34 -0.84 1.45
N CYS A 668 -3.67 -0.85 1.50
CA CYS A 668 -4.41 -1.36 2.64
C CYS A 668 -4.90 -2.78 2.39
N MET A 669 -4.72 -3.65 3.38
CA MET A 669 -5.31 -4.98 3.47
C MET A 669 -6.18 -5.06 4.71
N TRP A 670 -7.43 -4.62 4.55
CA TRP A 670 -8.48 -4.88 5.55
C TRP A 670 -8.86 -6.37 5.55
N SER A 671 -9.29 -6.88 6.70
CA SER A 671 -9.33 -8.32 6.96
C SER A 671 -10.70 -8.93 7.23
N GLU A 672 -11.83 -8.26 6.96
CA GLU A 672 -13.17 -8.87 7.14
C GLU A 672 -13.37 -10.13 6.27
N GLN A 673 -12.62 -10.23 5.17
CA GLN A 673 -12.60 -11.40 4.26
C GLN A 673 -11.17 -11.95 4.02
N THR A 674 -10.19 -11.56 4.84
CA THR A 674 -8.77 -11.97 4.67
C THR A 674 -8.26 -12.70 5.91
N SER A 675 -7.53 -13.80 5.71
CA SER A 675 -6.85 -14.57 6.77
C SER A 675 -5.60 -15.26 6.21
N SER A 676 -4.91 -16.07 7.01
CA SER A 676 -3.77 -16.89 6.57
C SER A 676 -3.98 -17.68 5.26
N SER A 677 -5.23 -18.04 4.92
CA SER A 677 -5.51 -18.84 3.71
C SER A 677 -5.47 -18.06 2.39
N ASN A 678 -5.59 -16.73 2.42
CA ASN A 678 -5.61 -15.89 1.22
C ASN A 678 -4.68 -14.66 1.27
N LEU A 679 -4.12 -14.29 2.44
CA LEU A 679 -3.23 -13.13 2.62
C LEU A 679 -2.22 -12.93 1.48
N ASP A 680 -1.38 -13.93 1.23
CA ASP A 680 -0.34 -13.89 0.21
C ASP A 680 -0.88 -13.59 -1.20
N SER A 681 -2.00 -14.21 -1.56
CA SER A 681 -2.66 -14.03 -2.86
C SER A 681 -3.43 -12.71 -2.97
N SER A 682 -3.91 -12.18 -1.85
CA SER A 682 -4.55 -10.86 -1.78
C SER A 682 -3.51 -9.74 -1.89
N LEU A 683 -2.40 -9.83 -1.14
CA LEU A 683 -1.31 -8.84 -1.18
C LEU A 683 -0.50 -8.93 -2.47
N TRP A 684 0.01 -10.12 -2.83
CA TRP A 684 1.06 -10.27 -3.83
C TRP A 684 0.53 -10.84 -5.14
N PRO A 685 0.95 -10.31 -6.31
CA PRO A 685 1.96 -9.26 -6.52
C PRO A 685 1.40 -7.83 -6.56
N ARG A 686 0.18 -7.55 -6.05
CA ARG A 686 -0.40 -6.20 -6.11
C ARG A 686 0.38 -5.17 -5.30
N ALA A 687 0.80 -5.50 -4.07
CA ALA A 687 1.66 -4.64 -3.27
C ALA A 687 3.01 -4.33 -3.95
N ALA A 688 3.59 -5.30 -4.67
CA ALA A 688 4.81 -5.08 -5.48
C ALA A 688 4.59 -4.01 -6.57
N ALA A 689 3.41 -3.99 -7.20
CA ALA A 689 3.03 -2.97 -8.17
C ALA A 689 3.02 -1.56 -7.55
N ALA A 690 2.46 -1.40 -6.33
CA ALA A 690 2.50 -0.13 -5.60
C ALA A 690 3.92 0.27 -5.18
N ALA A 691 4.75 -0.71 -4.80
CA ALA A 691 6.12 -0.45 -4.36
C ALA A 691 6.97 0.26 -5.44
N GLU A 692 6.77 -0.02 -6.73
CA GLU A 692 7.46 0.73 -7.79
C GLU A 692 6.89 2.14 -8.00
N VAL A 693 5.57 2.33 -7.88
CA VAL A 693 4.94 3.69 -7.87
C VAL A 693 5.54 4.54 -6.75
N LEU A 694 5.82 3.92 -5.61
CA LEU A 694 6.40 4.53 -4.41
C LEU A 694 7.94 4.69 -4.46
N TRP A 695 8.63 3.90 -5.30
CA TRP A 695 10.09 3.94 -5.44
C TRP A 695 10.56 4.85 -6.58
N SER A 696 10.33 4.52 -7.85
CA SER A 696 10.73 5.38 -8.98
C SER A 696 9.55 6.00 -9.73
N GLY A 697 8.33 5.63 -9.38
CA GLY A 697 7.11 6.16 -9.98
C GLY A 697 6.73 5.48 -11.29
N THR A 698 5.83 6.13 -12.02
CA THR A 698 5.07 5.54 -13.13
C THR A 698 5.39 6.16 -14.49
N GLN A 699 6.39 7.05 -14.53
CA GLN A 699 6.83 7.79 -15.70
C GLN A 699 8.32 7.56 -15.95
N ASP A 700 8.76 7.78 -17.18
CA ASP A 700 10.17 7.82 -17.55
C ASP A 700 10.79 9.22 -17.38
N ASP A 701 12.08 9.33 -17.70
CA ASP A 701 12.88 10.57 -17.67
C ASP A 701 12.28 11.70 -18.54
N GLN A 702 11.43 11.36 -19.52
CA GLN A 702 10.75 12.31 -20.42
C GLN A 702 9.34 12.67 -19.90
N GLY A 703 8.95 12.20 -18.72
CA GLY A 703 7.63 12.37 -18.13
C GLY A 703 6.52 11.57 -18.84
N GLN A 704 6.85 10.67 -19.77
CA GLN A 704 5.86 9.82 -20.44
C GLN A 704 5.48 8.65 -19.55
N ASN A 705 4.24 8.17 -19.68
CA ASN A 705 3.74 7.05 -18.88
C ASN A 705 4.43 5.75 -19.31
N ARG A 706 5.12 5.07 -18.36
CA ARG A 706 5.76 3.77 -18.62
C ARG A 706 4.71 2.78 -19.16
N PRO A 707 4.90 2.19 -20.36
CA PRO A 707 3.90 1.28 -20.93
C PRO A 707 3.67 0.06 -20.03
N LEU A 708 2.40 -0.33 -19.86
CA LEU A 708 2.02 -1.45 -18.99
C LEU A 708 2.65 -2.79 -19.41
N LEU A 709 3.09 -2.94 -20.67
CA LEU A 709 3.86 -4.10 -21.13
C LEU A 709 5.16 -4.30 -20.34
N HIS A 710 5.98 -3.25 -20.16
CA HIS A 710 7.26 -3.36 -19.44
C HIS A 710 7.06 -3.53 -17.93
N ALA A 711 5.94 -3.05 -17.38
CA ALA A 711 5.53 -3.36 -16.01
C ALA A 711 5.10 -4.83 -15.89
N ALA A 712 4.27 -5.34 -16.80
CA ALA A 712 3.81 -6.72 -16.82
C ALA A 712 4.97 -7.73 -16.92
N LYS A 713 5.94 -7.49 -17.82
CA LYS A 713 7.13 -8.32 -18.00
C LYS A 713 7.90 -8.51 -16.69
N ARG A 714 8.26 -7.42 -16.01
CA ARG A 714 9.07 -7.48 -14.78
C ARG A 714 8.26 -7.93 -13.58
N LEU A 715 7.01 -7.48 -13.44
CA LEU A 715 6.11 -7.90 -12.35
C LEU A 715 5.86 -9.41 -12.36
N ALA A 716 5.88 -10.06 -13.53
CA ALA A 716 5.82 -11.51 -13.64
C ALA A 716 7.06 -12.21 -13.04
N VAL A 717 8.27 -11.71 -13.32
CA VAL A 717 9.51 -12.28 -12.75
C VAL A 717 9.57 -12.04 -11.24
N VAL A 718 9.14 -10.88 -10.76
CA VAL A 718 9.01 -10.59 -9.31
C VAL A 718 7.99 -11.50 -8.65
N ARG A 719 6.83 -11.71 -9.28
CA ARG A 719 5.80 -12.63 -8.81
C ARG A 719 6.34 -14.06 -8.72
N ASP A 720 7.11 -14.52 -9.70
CA ASP A 720 7.69 -15.87 -9.71
C ASP A 720 8.87 -16.00 -8.73
N ARG A 721 9.64 -14.93 -8.47
CA ARG A 721 10.65 -14.85 -7.39
C ARG A 721 10.00 -14.95 -6.01
N LEU A 722 8.89 -14.23 -5.78
CA LEU A 722 8.10 -14.36 -4.54
C LEU A 722 7.56 -15.79 -4.36
N VAL A 723 7.10 -16.45 -5.42
CA VAL A 723 6.69 -17.87 -5.36
C VAL A 723 7.86 -18.81 -5.07
N GLN A 724 9.04 -18.57 -5.64
CA GLN A 724 10.26 -19.33 -5.32
C GLN A 724 10.68 -19.16 -3.83
N MET A 725 10.37 -18.01 -3.23
CA MET A 725 10.55 -17.73 -1.79
C MET A 725 9.42 -18.27 -0.89
N GLY A 726 8.46 -19.02 -1.45
CA GLY A 726 7.34 -19.61 -0.69
C GLY A 726 6.18 -18.66 -0.39
N ILE A 727 6.15 -17.46 -0.98
CA ILE A 727 4.99 -16.56 -0.95
C ILE A 727 3.93 -17.10 -1.92
N ALA A 728 2.69 -17.31 -1.48
CA ALA A 728 1.61 -17.80 -2.35
C ALA A 728 1.00 -16.69 -3.24
N ALA A 729 1.85 -15.93 -3.94
CA ALA A 729 1.49 -14.78 -4.76
C ALA A 729 0.58 -15.18 -5.95
N ALA A 730 -0.48 -14.42 -6.17
CA ALA A 730 -1.49 -14.69 -7.19
C ALA A 730 -0.91 -14.69 -8.62
N PRO A 731 -1.51 -15.45 -9.57
CA PRO A 731 -1.16 -15.35 -10.98
C PRO A 731 -1.66 -14.02 -11.57
N LEU A 732 -0.81 -13.33 -12.34
CA LEU A 732 -1.16 -12.09 -13.05
C LEU A 732 -2.07 -12.34 -14.26
N PHE A 733 -1.83 -13.45 -14.95
CA PHE A 733 -2.40 -13.86 -16.24
C PHE A 733 -2.06 -15.34 -16.49
N PRO A 734 -2.62 -16.00 -17.53
CA PRO A 734 -2.20 -17.35 -17.92
C PRO A 734 -0.68 -17.42 -18.17
N SER A 735 -0.01 -18.48 -17.72
CA SER A 735 1.45 -18.61 -17.78
C SER A 735 2.05 -18.50 -19.19
N TRP A 736 1.26 -18.81 -20.23
CA TRP A 736 1.63 -18.57 -21.63
C TRP A 736 1.92 -17.09 -21.94
N CYS A 737 1.17 -16.15 -21.34
CA CYS A 737 1.40 -14.71 -21.46
C CYS A 737 2.70 -14.25 -20.82
N GLY A 738 3.23 -14.98 -19.83
CA GLY A 738 4.57 -14.71 -19.27
C GLY A 738 5.71 -14.95 -20.27
N LYS A 739 5.45 -15.74 -21.32
CA LYS A 739 6.39 -16.02 -22.42
C LYS A 739 6.06 -15.30 -23.74
N HIS A 740 4.86 -14.73 -23.85
CA HIS A 740 4.36 -14.03 -25.04
C HIS A 740 3.56 -12.77 -24.64
N PRO A 741 4.13 -11.86 -23.84
CA PRO A 741 3.37 -10.77 -23.22
C PRO A 741 2.79 -9.77 -24.24
N GLU A 742 3.45 -9.59 -25.39
CA GLU A 742 2.97 -8.79 -26.52
C GLU A 742 1.64 -9.35 -27.09
N ALA A 743 1.49 -10.68 -27.08
CA ALA A 743 0.30 -11.38 -27.58
C ALA A 743 -0.86 -11.42 -26.56
N CYS A 744 -0.66 -10.86 -25.35
CA CYS A 744 -1.68 -10.72 -24.31
C CYS A 744 -1.99 -9.25 -23.97
N LEU A 745 -1.65 -8.31 -24.87
CA LEU A 745 -2.16 -6.95 -24.85
C LEU A 745 -3.65 -6.91 -25.26
N ALA A 746 -4.37 -5.87 -24.78
CA ALA A 746 -5.81 -5.68 -24.95
C ALA A 746 -6.12 -4.31 -25.57
#